data_AF-A0A939ZI48-F1
#
_entry.id   AF-A0A939ZI48-F1
#
_cell.length_a   1.000
_cell.length_b   1.000
_cell.length_c   1.000
_cell.angle_alpha   90.00
_cell.angle_beta   90.00
_cell.angle_gamma   90.00
#
_symmetry.space_group_name_H-M   'P 1'
#
loop_
_entity.id
_entity.type
_entity.pdbx_description
1 polymer ?
#
loop_
_entity_poly.entity_id
_entity_poly.type
_entity_poly.pdbx_seq_one_letter_code
_entity_poly.pdbx_strand_id
1 'polypeptide(L)'
;MNEKMQYTKFKHLIVMVLTLFVTFGIVVGTKTIDVNAAEDIEEVTLHFEARPVIGNTYKTDDFKEVCSIVKKEDTDPDTCYLSSSSEIPEVRWYNGRSTYDADKITNGDKFVANKEYTAHVVLLTESGYSWKKSGGKVTTKISAYGGEVYNVANPYGNTLFVDVCFKAAEGLRRVNITITEPEVGKTPAQTFECTTVPANAFKEGCNPFQTTLDAINKDSGESFWEVSETGGNNFSEWKAMSNTDTFKAGYYYRINRNFVIGPPMGITLSFESFVDDKYSGLCEDFDFYYNGVSYLSTDEYSVLKWGKLLGYISKVECKVKIPVDGNKPDYSPSFTGDDSVKLQYGEYKSGSETIFNKIGWYKKDSSNNWILMKSDETFEAGKEYQAALYVEPKKDCYYNSGVKYYINGNEVELNTILTYVFTAVPKVKELYFTIPEPVEGESIGNVMIEADVKNAILPSTIDALNKTGSKGYQVSENGTDYTDMKPTDKFEAGKYYRNNIVGAWFVAGLIVEIAGKCMYDQNYAGGSILTAKYYINGKELTAASSSSLTNFGKLEPKPTPTPTPTPTPGPETPAVSPDGIAAEGTELAALEEVVVATENDKDLVGSSYNKLQAKASKVAKKTITLKWNEVEGAEGYIIYGNKCAKGNKYEKITELPAETLKFTHKKLKKGTYYKYLVVAYKTVDGKKVVITTSKTIHAATTGGKVGNAKSIKVTKPSNKKKTLKVGKKFTLKAKQVPKNETLKIKNHRKLSYESSDPAIATVSSKGKIKAVSAGTCYIYVYAQNGVSTKVKIKVKE
;
A
#
# COMPACT_ATOMS: atom_id res chain seq x y z
N MET A 1 -42.00 -42.26 12.06
CA MET A 1 -43.40 -41.81 12.16
C MET A 1 -43.44 -40.76 13.25
N ASN A 2 -43.09 -39.53 12.88
CA ASN A 2 -44.00 -38.43 12.49
C ASN A 2 -44.15 -37.50 13.70
N GLU A 3 -43.33 -36.45 13.80
CA GLU A 3 -43.55 -35.16 13.11
C GLU A 3 -45.01 -34.72 13.17
N LYS A 4 -45.30 -33.86 14.16
CA LYS A 4 -46.21 -32.70 14.11
C LYS A 4 -46.55 -32.28 15.55
N MET A 5 -45.77 -31.36 16.13
CA MET A 5 -46.21 -30.36 17.14
C MET A 5 -45.01 -29.62 17.75
N GLN A 6 -44.37 -28.74 16.97
CA GLN A 6 -43.47 -27.72 17.51
C GLN A 6 -43.46 -26.55 16.53
N TYR A 7 -44.36 -25.56 16.67
CA TYR A 7 -44.24 -24.19 16.12
C TYR A 7 -45.47 -23.34 16.49
N THR A 8 -45.75 -23.11 17.78
CA THR A 8 -46.79 -22.11 18.17
C THR A 8 -46.64 -21.47 19.55
N LYS A 9 -45.49 -21.59 20.24
CA LYS A 9 -45.32 -20.96 21.57
C LYS A 9 -43.96 -20.30 21.78
N PHE A 10 -43.54 -19.46 20.82
CA PHE A 10 -42.42 -18.53 20.99
C PHE A 10 -42.77 -17.13 20.45
N LYS A 11 -43.98 -16.65 20.74
CA LYS A 11 -44.48 -15.32 20.34
C LYS A 11 -44.91 -14.43 21.52
N HIS A 12 -44.58 -14.80 22.76
CA HIS A 12 -45.16 -14.14 23.95
C HIS A 12 -44.21 -13.92 25.14
N LEU A 13 -42.89 -13.89 24.96
CA LEU A 13 -42.00 -13.50 26.05
C LEU A 13 -40.77 -12.77 25.51
N ILE A 14 -40.45 -11.62 26.10
CA ILE A 14 -39.52 -10.57 25.67
C ILE A 14 -40.17 -9.55 24.74
N VAL A 15 -41.08 -8.72 25.28
CA VAL A 15 -40.90 -7.26 25.38
C VAL A 15 -41.81 -6.77 26.52
N MET A 16 -41.27 -6.67 27.72
CA MET A 16 -41.82 -5.81 28.77
C MET A 16 -40.65 -5.38 29.66
N VAL A 17 -40.27 -4.09 29.56
CA VAL A 17 -39.95 -3.13 30.63
C VAL A 17 -39.29 -1.86 30.05
N LEU A 18 -40.17 -0.86 29.82
CA LEU A 18 -40.11 0.58 30.20
C LEU A 18 -39.10 1.54 29.52
N THR A 19 -39.52 2.73 29.04
CA THR A 19 -40.26 3.75 29.82
C THR A 19 -41.26 4.57 28.98
N LEU A 20 -42.44 4.83 29.58
CA LEU A 20 -43.53 5.71 29.15
C LEU A 20 -43.10 7.20 29.02
N PHE A 21 -43.70 7.91 28.06
CA PHE A 21 -44.44 9.14 28.35
C PHE A 21 -45.78 9.17 27.59
N VAL A 22 -46.80 9.62 28.30
CA VAL A 22 -48.23 9.65 27.97
C VAL A 22 -48.55 10.85 27.07
N THR A 23 -49.34 10.64 26.01
CA THR A 23 -50.45 11.55 25.69
C THR A 23 -51.53 10.84 24.86
N PHE A 24 -52.77 11.05 25.27
CA PHE A 24 -54.01 10.59 24.63
C PHE A 24 -54.08 10.96 23.15
N GLY A 25 -54.61 10.05 22.34
CA GLY A 25 -55.00 10.35 20.96
C GLY A 25 -55.65 9.15 20.30
N ILE A 26 -56.95 8.94 20.54
CA ILE A 26 -57.79 8.29 19.53
C ILE A 26 -57.72 9.21 18.30
N VAL A 27 -57.10 8.73 17.22
CA VAL A 27 -57.24 9.34 15.90
C VAL A 27 -57.70 8.24 14.95
N VAL A 28 -59.02 8.13 14.80
CA VAL A 28 -59.59 7.71 13.53
C VAL A 28 -59.40 8.90 12.61
N GLY A 29 -58.45 8.79 11.68
CA GLY A 29 -58.12 9.87 10.78
C GLY A 29 -57.32 9.36 9.60
N THR A 30 -58.03 8.99 8.53
CA THR A 30 -57.52 9.02 7.17
C THR A 30 -56.85 10.37 6.95
N LYS A 31 -55.51 10.39 6.90
CA LYS A 31 -54.75 11.60 6.61
C LYS A 31 -54.71 11.78 5.09
N THR A 32 -55.81 12.26 4.53
CA THR A 32 -55.83 12.86 3.18
C THR A 32 -55.02 14.15 3.28
N ILE A 33 -53.95 14.28 2.49
CA ILE A 33 -53.26 15.56 2.36
C ILE A 33 -54.06 16.37 1.36
N ASP A 34 -54.81 17.34 1.88
CA ASP A 34 -55.42 18.39 1.06
C ASP A 34 -54.30 19.18 0.37
N VAL A 35 -54.05 18.93 -0.91
CA VAL A 35 -53.21 19.79 -1.75
C VAL A 35 -54.01 21.03 -2.16
N ASN A 36 -54.65 21.69 -1.19
CA ASN A 36 -55.41 22.92 -1.41
C ASN A 36 -54.46 24.11 -1.49
N ALA A 37 -53.84 24.30 -2.66
CA ALA A 37 -53.55 25.59 -3.29
C ALA A 37 -52.51 25.40 -4.41
N ALA A 38 -52.98 25.59 -5.65
CA ALA A 38 -52.26 26.00 -6.85
C ALA A 38 -50.72 26.20 -6.81
N GLU A 39 -49.92 25.14 -6.65
CA GLU A 39 -48.50 25.14 -7.01
C GLU A 39 -48.14 23.86 -7.78
N ASP A 40 -47.34 24.00 -8.84
CA ASP A 40 -46.99 22.90 -9.75
C ASP A 40 -46.12 21.85 -9.03
N ILE A 41 -46.54 20.57 -9.03
CA ILE A 41 -45.73 19.44 -8.55
C ILE A 41 -44.57 19.20 -9.53
N GLU A 42 -43.34 19.48 -9.10
CA GLU A 42 -42.13 19.40 -9.94
C GLU A 42 -41.56 17.97 -10.05
N GLU A 43 -41.56 17.16 -8.97
CA GLU A 43 -41.02 15.79 -8.98
C GLU A 43 -41.80 14.78 -8.11
N VAL A 44 -41.98 13.57 -8.64
CA VAL A 44 -42.54 12.39 -7.95
C VAL A 44 -41.50 11.28 -7.98
N THR A 45 -41.24 10.66 -6.82
CA THR A 45 -40.32 9.52 -6.71
C THR A 45 -41.08 8.27 -6.27
N LEU A 46 -41.00 7.23 -7.08
CA LEU A 46 -41.59 5.93 -6.78
C LEU A 46 -40.58 5.07 -6.02
N HIS A 47 -40.93 4.65 -4.80
CA HIS A 47 -40.13 3.71 -4.02
C HIS A 47 -40.78 2.32 -4.02
N PHE A 48 -40.01 1.31 -4.41
CA PHE A 48 -40.43 -0.08 -4.40
C PHE A 48 -39.77 -0.79 -3.21
N GLU A 49 -40.56 -1.38 -2.32
CA GLU A 49 -40.07 -2.07 -1.10
C GLU A 49 -39.13 -3.24 -1.44
N ALA A 50 -39.38 -3.94 -2.55
CA ALA A 50 -38.52 -5.02 -3.03
C ALA A 50 -38.18 -4.88 -4.52
N ARG A 51 -36.97 -5.27 -4.91
CA ARG A 51 -36.56 -5.45 -6.32
C ARG A 51 -36.54 -6.94 -6.66
N PRO A 52 -36.79 -7.33 -7.92
CA PRO A 52 -36.64 -8.71 -8.37
C PRO A 52 -35.28 -9.32 -8.02
N VAL A 53 -35.25 -10.47 -7.34
CA VAL A 53 -34.04 -11.21 -6.95
C VAL A 53 -33.97 -12.55 -7.66
N ILE A 54 -32.86 -12.82 -8.35
CA ILE A 54 -32.69 -14.04 -9.13
C ILE A 54 -32.80 -15.29 -8.24
N GLY A 55 -33.80 -16.13 -8.52
CA GLY A 55 -34.10 -17.36 -7.81
C GLY A 55 -35.33 -17.27 -6.90
N ASN A 56 -35.76 -16.05 -6.53
CA ASN A 56 -36.93 -15.85 -5.68
C ASN A 56 -38.21 -16.02 -6.48
N THR A 57 -39.23 -16.51 -5.79
CA THR A 57 -40.58 -16.69 -6.32
C THR A 57 -41.33 -15.36 -6.22
N TYR A 58 -41.91 -14.90 -7.32
CA TYR A 58 -42.78 -13.73 -7.33
C TYR A 58 -44.04 -14.00 -6.50
N LYS A 59 -44.30 -13.10 -5.54
CA LYS A 59 -45.59 -13.00 -4.85
C LYS A 59 -46.11 -11.58 -4.98
N THR A 60 -47.40 -11.45 -5.24
CA THR A 60 -48.06 -10.15 -5.43
C THR A 60 -47.93 -9.25 -4.20
N ASP A 61 -47.82 -9.82 -3.00
CA ASP A 61 -47.63 -9.07 -1.75
C ASP A 61 -46.21 -8.51 -1.54
N ASP A 62 -45.21 -8.95 -2.31
CA ASP A 62 -43.80 -8.55 -2.14
C ASP A 62 -43.52 -7.11 -2.61
N PHE A 63 -44.46 -6.50 -3.35
CA PHE A 63 -44.29 -5.19 -3.98
C PHE A 63 -45.34 -4.19 -3.51
N LYS A 64 -45.57 -4.13 -2.19
CA LYS A 64 -46.38 -3.06 -1.61
C LYS A 64 -45.69 -1.71 -1.83
N GLU A 65 -46.49 -0.72 -2.17
CA GLU A 65 -46.02 0.52 -2.79
C GLU A 65 -45.90 1.64 -1.76
N VAL A 66 -44.74 2.31 -1.75
CA VAL A 66 -44.55 3.57 -1.04
C VAL A 66 -44.18 4.62 -2.09
N CYS A 67 -45.11 5.51 -2.42
CA CYS A 67 -44.79 6.69 -3.21
C CYS A 67 -44.35 7.83 -2.27
N SER A 68 -43.37 8.63 -2.67
CA SER A 68 -43.01 9.86 -1.98
C SER A 68 -43.09 11.04 -2.96
N ILE A 69 -43.59 12.19 -2.48
CA ILE A 69 -43.77 13.40 -3.30
C ILE A 69 -42.86 14.49 -2.72
N VAL A 70 -42.02 15.10 -3.55
CA VAL A 70 -41.06 16.13 -3.11
C VAL A 70 -41.49 17.50 -3.65
N LYS A 71 -41.61 18.50 -2.77
CA LYS A 71 -41.93 19.89 -3.12
C LYS A 71 -40.67 20.76 -3.24
N LYS A 72 -40.75 21.85 -4.01
CA LYS A 72 -39.63 22.70 -4.46
C LYS A 72 -38.75 23.32 -3.36
N GLU A 73 -39.24 23.47 -2.14
CA GLU A 73 -38.53 24.19 -1.06
C GLU A 73 -38.15 23.32 0.16
N ASP A 74 -38.58 22.06 0.22
CA ASP A 74 -38.25 21.16 1.35
C ASP A 74 -37.17 20.15 0.95
N THR A 75 -36.08 20.13 1.71
CA THR A 75 -35.05 19.07 1.66
C THR A 75 -35.47 17.79 2.38
N ASP A 76 -36.65 17.76 2.99
CA ASP A 76 -37.22 16.61 3.69
C ASP A 76 -38.47 16.13 2.94
N PRO A 77 -38.50 14.90 2.40
CA PRO A 77 -39.63 14.42 1.61
C PRO A 77 -40.86 14.19 2.50
N ASP A 78 -41.92 14.97 2.28
CA ASP A 78 -43.25 14.62 2.77
C ASP A 78 -43.65 13.26 2.16
N THR A 79 -43.66 12.22 2.99
CA THR A 79 -44.09 10.89 2.56
C THR A 79 -45.61 10.89 2.39
N CYS A 80 -46.06 11.23 1.18
CA CYS A 80 -47.47 11.19 0.82
C CYS A 80 -47.87 9.77 0.43
N TYR A 81 -48.75 9.16 1.21
CA TYR A 81 -49.52 8.02 0.73
C TYR A 81 -50.52 8.53 -0.31
N LEU A 82 -50.41 8.09 -1.57
CA LEU A 82 -51.51 8.28 -2.52
C LEU A 82 -52.74 7.60 -1.89
N SER A 83 -53.75 8.42 -1.56
CA SER A 83 -54.93 7.94 -0.86
C SER A 83 -55.64 6.93 -1.78
N SER A 84 -55.74 5.69 -1.32
CA SER A 84 -56.48 4.65 -2.01
C SER A 84 -57.95 5.06 -2.07
N SER A 85 -58.40 5.59 -3.21
CA SER A 85 -59.82 5.55 -3.57
C SER A 85 -60.23 4.09 -3.80
N SER A 86 -60.30 3.27 -2.76
CA SER A 86 -60.68 1.83 -2.79
C SER A 86 -59.94 0.90 -3.76
N GLU A 87 -59.08 1.40 -4.65
CA GLU A 87 -58.31 0.66 -5.64
C GLU A 87 -56.85 1.06 -5.46
N ILE A 88 -56.07 0.10 -4.95
CA ILE A 88 -54.62 0.11 -4.84
C ILE A 88 -54.06 0.49 -6.24
N PRO A 89 -52.99 1.29 -6.37
CA PRO A 89 -52.36 1.47 -7.67
C PRO A 89 -52.02 0.09 -8.23
N GLU A 90 -52.58 -0.24 -9.39
CA GLU A 90 -52.46 -1.60 -9.89
C GLU A 90 -51.06 -1.79 -10.47
N VAL A 91 -50.12 -2.27 -9.65
CA VAL A 91 -48.78 -2.64 -10.12
C VAL A 91 -48.86 -3.99 -10.83
N ARG A 92 -48.67 -3.99 -12.14
CA ARG A 92 -48.61 -5.22 -12.94
C ARG A 92 -47.17 -5.50 -13.36
N TRP A 93 -46.68 -6.71 -13.11
CA TRP A 93 -45.33 -7.12 -13.48
C TRP A 93 -45.31 -7.90 -14.80
N TYR A 94 -44.32 -7.58 -15.64
CA TYR A 94 -44.14 -8.17 -16.97
C TYR A 94 -42.71 -8.67 -17.15
N ASN A 95 -42.55 -9.79 -17.86
CA ASN A 95 -41.26 -10.39 -18.21
C ASN A 95 -40.69 -9.77 -19.50
N GLY A 96 -40.18 -8.54 -19.39
CA GLY A 96 -39.54 -7.81 -20.48
C GLY A 96 -39.64 -6.29 -20.34
N ARG A 97 -39.01 -5.55 -21.25
CA ARG A 97 -39.00 -4.07 -21.31
C ARG A 97 -40.19 -3.47 -22.06
N SER A 98 -41.18 -4.25 -22.48
CA SER A 98 -42.38 -3.75 -23.17
C SER A 98 -43.60 -4.36 -22.53
N THR A 99 -44.57 -3.54 -22.13
CA THR A 99 -45.87 -4.02 -21.62
C THR A 99 -46.80 -4.49 -22.74
N TYR A 100 -46.44 -4.25 -24.01
CA TYR A 100 -47.23 -4.62 -25.19
C TYR A 100 -46.90 -6.02 -25.72
N ASP A 101 -45.64 -6.44 -25.60
CA ASP A 101 -45.11 -7.68 -26.18
C ASP A 101 -44.54 -8.67 -25.15
N ALA A 102 -44.68 -8.39 -23.85
CA ALA A 102 -44.19 -9.25 -22.78
C ALA A 102 -45.31 -10.00 -22.04
N ASP A 103 -45.00 -11.23 -21.63
CA ASP A 103 -45.88 -12.04 -20.79
C ASP A 103 -46.01 -11.43 -19.39
N LYS A 104 -47.23 -11.43 -18.85
CA LYS A 104 -47.48 -11.09 -17.43
C LYS A 104 -46.82 -12.12 -16.53
N ILE A 105 -46.17 -11.65 -15.47
CA ILE A 105 -45.72 -12.50 -14.38
C ILE A 105 -46.90 -12.87 -13.48
N THR A 106 -46.91 -14.12 -13.01
CA THR A 106 -47.92 -14.68 -12.14
C THR A 106 -47.31 -15.20 -10.84
N ASN A 107 -48.12 -15.30 -9.78
CA ASN A 107 -47.67 -15.87 -8.50
C ASN A 107 -47.10 -17.27 -8.72
N GLY A 108 -45.86 -17.49 -8.27
CA GLY A 108 -45.14 -18.75 -8.48
C GLY A 108 -44.03 -18.68 -9.53
N ASP A 109 -44.00 -17.66 -10.38
CA ASP A 109 -42.91 -17.47 -11.34
C ASP A 109 -41.60 -17.09 -10.63
N LYS A 110 -40.47 -17.69 -11.03
CA LYS A 110 -39.14 -17.34 -10.50
C LYS A 110 -38.47 -16.25 -11.34
N PHE A 111 -37.86 -15.28 -10.67
CA PHE A 111 -36.99 -14.33 -11.35
C PHE A 111 -35.70 -15.02 -11.80
N VAL A 112 -35.33 -14.80 -13.06
CA VAL A 112 -34.14 -15.37 -13.69
C VAL A 112 -33.11 -14.30 -14.07
N ALA A 113 -31.85 -14.71 -14.13
CA ALA A 113 -30.70 -13.85 -14.41
C ALA A 113 -30.77 -13.20 -15.81
N ASN A 114 -30.21 -12.00 -15.94
CA ASN A 114 -30.09 -11.23 -17.18
C ASN A 114 -31.42 -10.94 -17.90
N LYS A 115 -32.56 -11.09 -17.21
CA LYS A 115 -33.86 -10.64 -17.70
C LYS A 115 -34.23 -9.30 -17.08
N GLU A 116 -34.92 -8.52 -17.91
CA GLU A 116 -35.56 -7.26 -17.52
C GLU A 116 -37.01 -7.54 -17.16
N TYR A 117 -37.49 -6.87 -16.13
CA TYR A 117 -38.85 -6.96 -15.64
C TYR A 117 -39.43 -5.55 -15.57
N THR A 118 -40.63 -5.36 -16.12
CA THR A 118 -41.30 -4.07 -16.05
C THR A 118 -42.38 -4.12 -14.98
N ALA A 119 -42.35 -3.18 -14.05
CA ALA A 119 -43.50 -2.81 -13.26
C ALA A 119 -44.28 -1.73 -14.01
N HIS A 120 -45.51 -2.05 -14.40
CA HIS A 120 -46.47 -1.10 -14.94
C HIS A 120 -47.26 -0.52 -13.77
N VAL A 121 -47.06 0.77 -13.48
CA VAL A 121 -47.66 1.47 -12.35
C VAL A 121 -48.76 2.40 -12.88
N VAL A 122 -49.92 2.35 -12.25
CA VAL A 122 -51.07 3.20 -12.58
C VAL A 122 -51.28 4.22 -11.47
N LEU A 123 -50.92 5.47 -11.72
CA LEU A 123 -51.11 6.58 -10.79
C LEU A 123 -52.43 7.30 -11.08
N LEU A 124 -53.25 7.50 -10.06
CA LEU A 124 -54.53 8.22 -10.14
C LEU A 124 -54.44 9.54 -9.37
N THR A 125 -55.01 10.61 -9.94
CA THR A 125 -55.22 11.87 -9.22
C THR A 125 -56.57 11.88 -8.52
N GLU A 126 -56.65 12.60 -7.40
CA GLU A 126 -57.92 12.86 -6.73
C GLU A 126 -58.86 13.71 -7.62
N SER A 127 -60.16 13.67 -7.31
CA SER A 127 -61.19 14.39 -8.05
C SER A 127 -60.89 15.90 -8.11
N GLY A 128 -60.93 16.49 -9.31
CA GLY A 128 -60.62 17.91 -9.55
C GLY A 128 -59.17 18.19 -9.97
N TYR A 129 -58.26 17.20 -9.87
CA TYR A 129 -56.86 17.32 -10.31
C TYR A 129 -56.62 16.53 -11.60
N SER A 130 -55.75 17.03 -12.47
CA SER A 130 -55.37 16.38 -13.73
C SER A 130 -53.88 16.52 -14.02
N TRP A 131 -53.27 15.50 -14.63
CA TRP A 131 -51.90 15.58 -15.12
C TRP A 131 -51.80 16.54 -16.31
N LYS A 132 -50.92 17.54 -16.26
CA LYS A 132 -50.72 18.50 -17.37
C LYS A 132 -49.65 18.01 -18.36
N LYS A 133 -49.95 18.13 -19.66
CA LYS A 133 -49.04 17.80 -20.78
C LYS A 133 -48.71 19.07 -21.56
N SER A 134 -47.44 19.46 -21.62
CA SER A 134 -46.98 20.61 -22.41
C SER A 134 -46.04 20.13 -23.52
N GLY A 135 -46.35 20.45 -24.79
CA GLY A 135 -45.50 20.11 -25.93
C GLY A 135 -45.22 18.60 -26.12
N GLY A 136 -46.10 17.72 -25.63
CA GLY A 136 -45.93 16.27 -25.74
C GLY A 136 -45.23 15.59 -24.55
N LYS A 137 -44.73 16.33 -23.55
CA LYS A 137 -44.08 15.79 -22.35
C LYS A 137 -44.89 16.10 -21.08
N VAL A 138 -44.88 15.16 -20.14
CA VAL A 138 -45.38 15.37 -18.77
C VAL A 138 -44.42 16.35 -18.08
N THR A 139 -44.96 17.39 -17.43
CA THR A 139 -44.15 18.46 -16.82
C THR A 139 -43.56 18.07 -15.47
N THR A 140 -44.14 17.09 -14.78
CA THR A 140 -43.63 16.51 -13.53
C THR A 140 -42.52 15.49 -13.83
N LYS A 141 -41.38 15.64 -13.17
CA LYS A 141 -40.27 14.67 -13.24
C LYS A 141 -40.67 13.42 -12.46
N ILE A 142 -40.49 12.25 -13.08
CA ILE A 142 -40.76 10.96 -12.44
C ILE A 142 -39.46 10.21 -12.35
N SER A 143 -39.12 9.78 -11.14
CA SER A 143 -37.98 8.90 -10.91
C SER A 143 -38.46 7.64 -10.17
N ALA A 144 -37.73 6.54 -10.35
CA ALA A 144 -37.99 5.30 -9.68
C ALA A 144 -36.73 4.84 -8.97
N TYR A 145 -36.86 4.50 -7.70
CA TYR A 145 -35.75 4.01 -6.93
C TYR A 145 -35.42 2.58 -7.34
N GLY A 146 -34.31 2.41 -8.07
CA GLY A 146 -33.79 1.09 -8.41
C GLY A 146 -34.24 0.44 -9.69
N GLY A 147 -35.10 1.14 -10.42
CA GLY A 147 -35.46 0.83 -11.78
C GLY A 147 -35.27 2.05 -12.66
N GLU A 148 -35.24 1.83 -13.97
CA GLU A 148 -35.21 2.90 -14.97
C GLU A 148 -36.65 3.21 -15.38
N VAL A 149 -37.10 4.44 -15.13
CA VAL A 149 -38.35 4.94 -15.73
C VAL A 149 -38.09 5.11 -17.22
N TYR A 150 -38.69 4.27 -18.07
CA TYR A 150 -38.41 4.28 -19.51
C TYR A 150 -39.64 4.67 -20.35
N ASN A 151 -40.84 4.59 -19.78
CA ASN A 151 -42.04 5.09 -20.41
C ASN A 151 -42.96 5.74 -19.38
N VAL A 152 -43.46 6.91 -19.73
CA VAL A 152 -44.49 7.63 -18.98
C VAL A 152 -45.55 7.99 -19.99
N ALA A 153 -46.71 7.35 -19.87
CA ALA A 153 -47.77 7.45 -20.86
C ALA A 153 -49.11 7.68 -20.18
N ASN A 154 -49.89 8.61 -20.69
CA ASN A 154 -51.34 8.56 -20.66
C ASN A 154 -51.86 9.52 -21.72
N PRO A 155 -52.87 9.12 -22.51
CA PRO A 155 -53.45 9.97 -23.53
C PRO A 155 -54.28 11.16 -23.00
N TYR A 156 -55.03 11.08 -21.87
CA TYR A 156 -55.87 12.19 -21.33
C TYR A 156 -56.33 11.97 -19.87
N GLY A 157 -56.39 13.03 -19.02
CA GLY A 157 -57.20 13.06 -17.78
C GLY A 157 -56.48 12.86 -16.43
N ASN A 158 -57.14 12.10 -15.52
CA ASN A 158 -56.79 11.92 -14.09
C ASN A 158 -55.90 10.70 -13.81
N THR A 159 -55.37 10.05 -14.85
CA THR A 159 -54.58 8.82 -14.74
C THR A 159 -53.22 9.02 -15.39
N LEU A 160 -52.19 8.35 -14.89
CA LEU A 160 -50.85 8.31 -15.47
C LEU A 160 -50.29 6.90 -15.40
N PHE A 161 -49.79 6.38 -16.52
CA PHE A 161 -49.09 5.10 -16.58
C PHE A 161 -47.59 5.34 -16.56
N VAL A 162 -46.89 4.64 -15.67
CA VAL A 162 -45.44 4.69 -15.54
C VAL A 162 -44.89 3.27 -15.66
N ASP A 163 -44.05 3.04 -16.66
CA ASP A 163 -43.32 1.78 -16.79
C ASP A 163 -41.92 1.93 -16.21
N VAL A 164 -41.65 1.13 -15.19
CA VAL A 164 -40.35 1.07 -14.53
C VAL A 164 -39.69 -0.26 -14.85
N CYS A 165 -38.54 -0.22 -15.52
CA CYS A 165 -37.77 -1.41 -15.86
C CYS A 165 -36.74 -1.72 -14.76
N PHE A 166 -36.74 -2.95 -14.29
CA PHE A 166 -35.77 -3.51 -13.36
C PHE A 166 -34.98 -4.61 -14.03
N LYS A 167 -33.68 -4.69 -13.72
CA LYS A 167 -32.91 -5.91 -13.93
C LYS A 167 -32.96 -6.72 -12.65
N ALA A 168 -33.24 -8.03 -12.77
CA ALA A 168 -33.17 -8.88 -11.58
C ALA A 168 -31.75 -8.85 -11.00
N ALA A 169 -31.68 -8.56 -9.71
CA ALA A 169 -30.43 -8.46 -8.98
C ALA A 169 -29.97 -9.86 -8.53
N GLU A 170 -28.65 -10.06 -8.46
CA GLU A 170 -28.10 -11.23 -7.78
C GLU A 170 -28.28 -11.05 -6.27
N GLY A 171 -29.15 -11.87 -5.67
CA GLY A 171 -29.34 -11.90 -4.21
C GLY A 171 -28.23 -12.67 -3.52
N LEU A 172 -28.04 -12.40 -2.22
CA LEU A 172 -27.15 -13.18 -1.38
C LEU A 172 -27.69 -14.60 -1.23
N ARG A 173 -26.92 -15.59 -1.69
CA ARG A 173 -27.28 -17.02 -1.65
C ARG A 173 -26.54 -17.78 -0.56
N ARG A 174 -25.32 -17.36 -0.25
CA ARG A 174 -24.49 -18.11 0.69
C ARG A 174 -23.54 -17.21 1.42
N VAL A 175 -23.32 -17.53 2.68
CA VAL A 175 -22.21 -17.04 3.47
C VAL A 175 -21.38 -18.24 3.92
N ASN A 176 -20.08 -18.21 3.62
CA ASN A 176 -19.15 -19.21 4.14
C ASN A 176 -18.27 -18.57 5.21
N ILE A 177 -18.26 -19.18 6.39
CA ILE A 177 -17.36 -18.87 7.48
C ILE A 177 -16.34 -20.01 7.54
N THR A 178 -15.09 -19.69 7.27
CA THR A 178 -13.96 -20.59 7.46
C THR A 178 -13.33 -20.31 8.81
N ILE A 179 -13.12 -21.37 9.57
CA ILE A 179 -12.52 -21.36 10.89
C ILE A 179 -11.34 -22.32 10.86
N THR A 180 -10.13 -21.76 10.88
CA THR A 180 -8.91 -22.57 10.86
C THR A 180 -8.56 -23.09 12.26
N GLU A 181 -7.80 -24.19 12.31
CA GLU A 181 -7.23 -24.70 13.55
C GLU A 181 -6.39 -23.62 14.27
N PRO A 182 -6.45 -23.53 15.61
CA PRO A 182 -5.64 -22.58 16.35
C PRO A 182 -4.16 -22.88 16.17
N GLU A 183 -3.34 -21.83 16.06
CA GLU A 183 -1.89 -21.96 15.93
C GLU A 183 -1.18 -21.16 17.02
N VAL A 184 -0.14 -21.75 17.61
CA VAL A 184 0.61 -21.14 18.71
C VAL A 184 1.17 -19.78 18.28
N GLY A 185 0.83 -18.73 19.06
CA GLY A 185 1.22 -17.35 18.79
C GLY A 185 0.22 -16.53 17.97
N LYS A 186 -0.76 -17.17 17.31
CA LYS A 186 -1.85 -16.45 16.64
C LYS A 186 -2.95 -16.10 17.62
N THR A 187 -3.73 -15.08 17.29
CA THR A 187 -4.93 -14.65 18.01
C THR A 187 -6.19 -15.30 17.43
N PRO A 188 -7.28 -15.38 18.19
CA PRO A 188 -8.61 -15.74 17.70
C PRO A 188 -9.02 -15.07 16.38
N ALA A 189 -8.84 -13.76 16.27
CA ALA A 189 -9.17 -12.97 15.08
C ALA A 189 -8.55 -13.53 13.79
N GLN A 190 -7.33 -14.09 13.89
CA GLN A 190 -6.58 -14.63 12.75
C GLN A 190 -7.05 -16.02 12.30
N THR A 191 -8.06 -16.59 12.94
CA THR A 191 -8.61 -17.93 12.61
C THR A 191 -9.89 -17.89 11.80
N PHE A 192 -10.48 -16.70 11.59
CA PHE A 192 -11.76 -16.54 10.91
C PHE A 192 -11.62 -15.87 9.55
N GLU A 193 -12.26 -16.44 8.53
CA GLU A 193 -12.47 -15.82 7.23
C GLU A 193 -13.94 -15.93 6.83
N CYS A 194 -14.49 -14.90 6.19
CA CYS A 194 -15.88 -14.87 5.74
C CYS A 194 -15.95 -14.51 4.25
N THR A 195 -16.74 -15.26 3.49
CA THR A 195 -16.98 -15.03 2.05
C THR A 195 -18.46 -15.17 1.70
N THR A 196 -18.87 -14.56 0.59
CA THR A 196 -20.27 -14.59 0.12
C THR A 196 -20.39 -15.22 -1.27
N VAL A 197 -21.59 -15.70 -1.60
CA VAL A 197 -21.98 -16.07 -2.97
C VAL A 197 -23.22 -15.28 -3.38
N PRO A 198 -23.16 -14.47 -4.45
CA PRO A 198 -21.96 -14.15 -5.23
C PRO A 198 -20.88 -13.44 -4.38
N ALA A 199 -19.63 -13.50 -4.83
CA ALA A 199 -18.54 -12.78 -4.16
C ALA A 199 -18.83 -11.27 -4.22
N ASN A 200 -18.61 -10.56 -3.10
CA ASN A 200 -18.92 -9.13 -2.98
C ASN A 200 -20.41 -8.81 -3.15
N ALA A 201 -21.30 -9.67 -2.64
CA ALA A 201 -22.75 -9.39 -2.61
C ALA A 201 -23.09 -8.09 -1.85
N PHE A 202 -22.17 -7.59 -1.03
CA PHE A 202 -22.28 -6.32 -0.33
C PHE A 202 -21.49 -5.21 -1.03
N LYS A 203 -22.03 -3.99 -1.02
CA LYS A 203 -21.30 -2.78 -1.39
C LYS A 203 -20.12 -2.58 -0.43
N GLU A 204 -19.02 -2.03 -0.94
CA GLU A 204 -17.87 -1.65 -0.14
C GLU A 204 -18.29 -0.73 1.01
N GLY A 205 -17.95 -1.10 2.26
CA GLY A 205 -18.38 -0.40 3.48
C GLY A 205 -19.77 -0.79 4.02
N CYS A 206 -20.55 -1.59 3.31
CA CYS A 206 -21.90 -2.02 3.70
C CYS A 206 -22.00 -3.53 3.94
N ASN A 207 -20.88 -4.19 4.27
CA ASN A 207 -20.90 -5.59 4.63
C ASN A 207 -21.46 -5.73 6.06
N PRO A 208 -22.67 -6.26 6.28
CA PRO A 208 -23.26 -6.41 7.63
C PRO A 208 -22.48 -7.43 8.48
N PHE A 209 -21.67 -8.26 7.82
CA PHE A 209 -20.70 -9.12 8.49
C PHE A 209 -19.48 -8.36 8.93
N GLN A 210 -19.20 -7.17 8.39
CA GLN A 210 -18.03 -6.39 8.80
C GLN A 210 -18.16 -5.98 10.25
N THR A 211 -19.34 -5.61 10.75
CA THR A 211 -19.53 -5.34 12.19
C THR A 211 -19.39 -6.58 13.06
N THR A 212 -19.81 -7.75 12.58
CA THR A 212 -19.62 -9.03 13.29
C THR A 212 -18.17 -9.50 13.26
N LEU A 213 -17.49 -9.36 12.12
CA LEU A 213 -16.05 -9.58 11.93
C LEU A 213 -15.25 -8.56 12.73
N ASP A 214 -15.68 -7.31 12.76
CA ASP A 214 -15.10 -6.25 13.57
C ASP A 214 -15.34 -6.53 15.04
N ALA A 215 -16.46 -7.14 15.45
CA ALA A 215 -16.67 -7.59 16.83
C ALA A 215 -15.80 -8.81 17.18
N ILE A 216 -15.58 -9.72 16.24
CA ILE A 216 -14.59 -10.81 16.36
C ILE A 216 -13.16 -10.23 16.45
N ASN A 217 -12.89 -9.14 15.74
CA ASN A 217 -11.56 -8.54 15.59
C ASN A 217 -11.28 -7.39 16.58
N LYS A 218 -12.30 -6.83 17.23
CA LYS A 218 -12.19 -5.76 18.23
C LYS A 218 -12.10 -6.36 19.62
N ASP A 219 -11.49 -5.56 20.48
CA ASP A 219 -11.20 -5.78 21.88
C ASP A 219 -12.50 -5.76 22.73
N SER A 220 -13.50 -6.58 22.37
CA SER A 220 -14.75 -6.75 23.14
C SER A 220 -14.53 -7.43 24.50
N GLY A 221 -13.28 -7.68 24.89
CA GLY A 221 -12.88 -8.34 26.14
C GLY A 221 -13.08 -9.86 26.12
N GLU A 222 -14.04 -10.37 25.34
CA GLU A 222 -14.37 -11.79 25.27
C GLU A 222 -14.32 -12.29 23.83
N SER A 223 -13.53 -13.33 23.61
CA SER A 223 -13.47 -14.11 22.40
C SER A 223 -14.46 -15.25 22.43
N PHE A 224 -14.84 -15.69 21.24
CA PHE A 224 -15.61 -16.92 21.05
C PHE A 224 -14.76 -18.18 21.23
N TRP A 225 -13.46 -18.04 21.48
CA TRP A 225 -12.58 -19.15 21.82
C TRP A 225 -12.55 -19.40 23.31
N GLU A 226 -12.50 -20.68 23.67
CA GLU A 226 -12.32 -21.13 25.04
C GLU A 226 -11.08 -22.02 25.15
N VAL A 227 -10.37 -21.91 26.27
CA VAL A 227 -9.12 -22.62 26.56
C VAL A 227 -9.28 -23.54 27.78
N SER A 228 -8.66 -24.71 27.74
CA SER A 228 -8.61 -25.67 28.84
C SER A 228 -7.25 -26.38 28.90
N GLU A 229 -6.75 -26.67 30.10
CA GLU A 229 -5.53 -27.47 30.30
C GLU A 229 -5.78 -28.98 30.18
N THR A 230 -6.99 -29.42 30.56
CA THR A 230 -7.37 -30.84 30.63
C THR A 230 -8.05 -31.31 29.35
N GLY A 231 -8.73 -30.40 28.65
CA GLY A 231 -9.52 -30.73 27.46
C GLY A 231 -10.75 -31.58 27.78
N GLY A 232 -11.22 -31.58 29.03
CA GLY A 232 -12.38 -32.34 29.49
C GLY A 232 -13.68 -31.93 28.80
N ASN A 233 -14.75 -32.72 29.03
CA ASN A 233 -16.09 -32.40 28.53
C ASN A 233 -16.89 -31.51 29.50
N ASN A 234 -16.35 -31.25 30.69
CA ASN A 234 -16.99 -30.42 31.70
C ASN A 234 -16.85 -28.93 31.33
N PHE A 235 -17.97 -28.23 31.17
CA PHE A 235 -17.98 -26.84 30.71
C PHE A 235 -17.26 -25.87 31.66
N SER A 236 -17.20 -26.16 32.96
CA SER A 236 -16.52 -25.30 33.93
C SER A 236 -14.98 -25.34 33.85
N GLU A 237 -14.42 -26.30 33.12
CA GLU A 237 -12.97 -26.40 32.87
C GLU A 237 -12.49 -25.54 31.70
N TRP A 238 -13.43 -24.93 30.97
CA TRP A 238 -13.17 -24.08 29.82
C TRP A 238 -13.30 -22.62 30.22
N LYS A 239 -12.27 -21.83 29.89
CA LYS A 239 -12.25 -20.39 30.17
C LYS A 239 -12.32 -19.63 28.85
N ALA A 240 -13.16 -18.61 28.77
CA ALA A 240 -13.17 -17.70 27.64
C ALA A 240 -11.79 -17.05 27.48
N MET A 241 -11.33 -16.94 26.24
CA MET A 241 -10.14 -16.19 25.89
C MET A 241 -10.50 -14.74 25.61
N SER A 242 -9.55 -13.81 25.73
CA SER A 242 -9.67 -12.49 25.09
C SER A 242 -9.35 -12.60 23.59
N ASN A 243 -9.89 -11.69 22.77
CA ASN A 243 -9.54 -11.60 21.34
C ASN A 243 -8.06 -11.21 21.11
N THR A 244 -7.41 -10.60 22.11
CA THR A 244 -5.97 -10.26 22.07
C THR A 244 -5.08 -11.38 22.60
N ASP A 245 -5.65 -12.39 23.25
CA ASP A 245 -4.87 -13.53 23.72
C ASP A 245 -4.32 -14.32 22.53
N THR A 246 -3.14 -14.89 22.72
CA THR A 246 -2.52 -15.78 21.74
C THR A 246 -2.69 -17.23 22.17
N PHE A 247 -2.92 -18.11 21.20
CA PHE A 247 -2.94 -19.55 21.47
C PHE A 247 -1.56 -20.00 21.95
N LYS A 248 -1.57 -20.83 23.00
CA LYS A 248 -0.39 -21.40 23.64
C LYS A 248 -0.33 -22.91 23.41
N ALA A 249 0.88 -23.41 23.17
CA ALA A 249 1.14 -24.85 23.15
C ALA A 249 0.81 -25.46 24.52
N GLY A 250 0.34 -26.70 24.53
CA GLY A 250 0.05 -27.43 25.76
C GLY A 250 -1.41 -27.40 26.21
N TYR A 251 -2.26 -26.61 25.55
CA TYR A 251 -3.66 -26.39 25.92
C TYR A 251 -4.61 -26.92 24.84
N TYR A 252 -5.87 -27.12 25.23
CA TYR A 252 -6.98 -27.48 24.36
C TYR A 252 -7.82 -26.24 24.07
N TYR A 253 -8.37 -26.18 22.86
CA TYR A 253 -9.16 -25.05 22.40
C TYR A 253 -10.45 -25.52 21.74
N ARG A 254 -11.51 -24.75 21.93
CA ARG A 254 -12.78 -24.93 21.24
C ARG A 254 -13.45 -23.59 20.99
N ILE A 255 -14.46 -23.59 20.13
CA ILE A 255 -15.32 -22.43 19.91
C ILE A 255 -16.61 -22.54 20.73
N ASN A 256 -16.99 -21.43 21.34
CA ASN A 256 -18.24 -21.28 22.06
C ASN A 256 -19.43 -21.45 21.12
N ARG A 257 -20.39 -22.30 21.52
CA ARG A 257 -21.59 -22.62 20.75
C ARG A 257 -22.38 -21.39 20.31
N ASN A 258 -22.48 -20.36 21.16
CA ASN A 258 -23.30 -19.18 20.90
C ASN A 258 -22.79 -18.41 19.67
N PHE A 259 -21.50 -18.52 19.35
CA PHE A 259 -20.93 -17.93 18.14
C PHE A 259 -21.32 -18.68 16.85
N VAL A 260 -21.48 -20.00 16.92
CA VAL A 260 -21.87 -20.80 15.75
C VAL A 260 -23.34 -20.54 15.38
N ILE A 261 -24.15 -20.12 16.34
CA ILE A 261 -25.61 -19.91 16.17
C ILE A 261 -25.96 -18.42 15.99
N GLY A 262 -25.25 -17.52 16.68
CA GLY A 262 -25.59 -16.10 16.77
C GLY A 262 -25.61 -15.34 15.44
N PRO A 263 -24.54 -15.37 14.62
CA PRO A 263 -24.50 -14.64 13.37
C PRO A 263 -25.61 -15.05 12.38
N PRO A 264 -25.84 -16.35 12.08
CA PRO A 264 -26.95 -16.76 11.22
C PRO A 264 -28.32 -16.23 11.67
N MET A 265 -28.60 -16.27 12.97
CA MET A 265 -29.85 -15.75 13.54
C MET A 265 -29.93 -14.22 13.45
N GLY A 266 -28.86 -13.51 13.82
CA GLY A 266 -28.84 -12.04 13.81
C GLY A 266 -29.02 -11.46 12.41
N ILE A 267 -28.44 -12.09 11.38
CA ILE A 267 -28.58 -11.65 9.99
C ILE A 267 -29.98 -11.92 9.46
N THR A 268 -30.56 -13.08 9.78
CA THR A 268 -31.95 -13.39 9.40
C THR A 268 -32.92 -12.39 10.03
N LEU A 269 -32.68 -11.99 11.28
CA LEU A 269 -33.53 -11.04 12.02
C LEU A 269 -33.32 -9.57 11.65
N SER A 270 -32.11 -9.20 11.19
CA SER A 270 -31.76 -7.80 10.90
C SER A 270 -31.74 -7.47 9.40
N PHE A 271 -32.02 -8.46 8.53
CA PHE A 271 -31.95 -8.27 7.09
C PHE A 271 -32.87 -7.14 6.60
N GLU A 272 -33.98 -6.90 7.30
CA GLU A 272 -34.96 -5.86 6.96
C GLU A 272 -34.50 -4.44 7.33
N SER A 273 -33.55 -4.27 8.27
CA SER A 273 -33.11 -2.94 8.73
C SER A 273 -31.82 -2.43 8.07
N PHE A 274 -31.10 -3.28 7.34
CA PHE A 274 -29.77 -2.96 6.77
C PHE A 274 -29.77 -2.71 5.26
N VAL A 275 -30.88 -2.98 4.57
CA VAL A 275 -30.99 -2.84 3.12
C VAL A 275 -31.59 -1.48 2.79
N ASP A 276 -30.78 -0.45 2.94
CA ASP A 276 -31.01 0.81 2.23
C ASP A 276 -29.82 1.07 1.30
N ASP A 277 -30.11 1.49 0.06
CA ASP A 277 -29.11 1.86 -0.94
C ASP A 277 -28.30 0.77 -1.68
N LYS A 278 -29.06 -0.07 -2.43
CA LYS A 278 -28.80 -0.55 -3.82
C LYS A 278 -28.37 -2.00 -4.10
N TYR A 279 -28.38 -2.95 -3.16
CA TYR A 279 -28.29 -4.40 -3.45
C TYR A 279 -29.28 -5.22 -2.60
N SER A 280 -29.77 -6.32 -3.18
CA SER A 280 -31.09 -6.90 -2.95
C SER A 280 -31.20 -8.00 -1.90
N GLY A 281 -32.46 -8.28 -1.53
CA GLY A 281 -33.00 -9.42 -0.79
C GLY A 281 -32.20 -10.73 -0.74
N LEU A 282 -32.33 -11.45 0.37
CA LEU A 282 -31.91 -12.85 0.48
C LEU A 282 -32.55 -13.68 -0.64
N CYS A 283 -31.75 -14.55 -1.24
CA CYS A 283 -32.29 -15.59 -2.10
C CYS A 283 -33.13 -16.55 -1.25
N GLU A 284 -34.20 -17.13 -1.79
CA GLU A 284 -34.99 -18.17 -1.08
C GLU A 284 -34.13 -19.36 -0.62
N ASP A 285 -33.12 -19.71 -1.41
CA ASP A 285 -32.15 -20.77 -1.11
C ASP A 285 -30.92 -20.27 -0.32
N PHE A 286 -31.08 -19.21 0.47
CA PHE A 286 -30.01 -18.66 1.29
C PHE A 286 -29.59 -19.61 2.41
N ASP A 287 -28.27 -19.85 2.55
CA ASP A 287 -27.74 -20.74 3.59
C ASP A 287 -26.36 -20.30 4.13
N PHE A 288 -26.03 -20.76 5.33
CA PHE A 288 -24.75 -20.54 6.01
C PHE A 288 -23.90 -21.80 6.00
N TYR A 289 -22.60 -21.63 5.79
CA TYR A 289 -21.65 -22.72 5.83
C TYR A 289 -20.51 -22.43 6.80
N TYR A 290 -20.20 -23.40 7.64
CA TYR A 290 -19.03 -23.40 8.51
C TYR A 290 -18.05 -24.47 8.02
N ASN A 291 -16.84 -24.08 7.62
CA ASN A 291 -15.84 -25.01 7.07
C ASN A 291 -16.39 -25.95 5.97
N GLY A 292 -17.32 -25.44 5.15
CA GLY A 292 -17.96 -26.19 4.06
C GLY A 292 -19.14 -27.09 4.49
N VAL A 293 -19.52 -27.09 5.76
CA VAL A 293 -20.70 -27.81 6.28
C VAL A 293 -21.86 -26.82 6.42
N SER A 294 -23.03 -27.16 5.87
CA SER A 294 -24.24 -26.33 6.00
C SER A 294 -24.67 -26.27 7.47
N TYR A 295 -24.98 -25.07 7.95
CA TYR A 295 -25.43 -24.81 9.32
C TYR A 295 -26.63 -25.67 9.71
N LEU A 296 -27.56 -25.91 8.78
CA LEU A 296 -28.75 -26.74 9.00
C LEU A 296 -28.44 -28.24 9.21
N SER A 297 -27.18 -28.67 9.03
CA SER A 297 -26.76 -30.08 9.08
C SER A 297 -25.80 -30.41 10.22
N THR A 298 -25.44 -29.45 11.08
CA THR A 298 -24.46 -29.69 12.16
C THR A 298 -25.11 -30.27 13.41
N ASP A 299 -24.71 -31.48 13.81
CA ASP A 299 -24.97 -31.99 15.17
C ASP A 299 -24.32 -31.06 16.21
N GLU A 300 -25.11 -30.61 17.18
CA GLU A 300 -24.88 -29.41 18.03
C GLU A 300 -23.63 -29.42 18.95
N TYR A 301 -22.77 -30.45 18.94
CA TYR A 301 -21.74 -30.63 19.98
C TYR A 301 -20.32 -30.96 19.50
N SER A 302 -20.11 -31.33 18.24
CA SER A 302 -18.85 -31.97 17.80
C SER A 302 -17.95 -31.12 16.90
N VAL A 303 -18.39 -29.94 16.45
CA VAL A 303 -17.86 -29.42 15.18
C VAL A 303 -16.52 -28.67 15.32
N LEU A 304 -16.16 -28.10 16.48
CA LEU A 304 -15.00 -27.18 16.57
C LEU A 304 -14.26 -27.29 17.92
N LYS A 305 -13.93 -28.52 18.34
CA LYS A 305 -12.99 -28.78 19.45
C LYS A 305 -11.72 -29.39 18.86
N TRP A 306 -10.59 -28.80 19.16
CA TRP A 306 -9.29 -29.31 18.73
C TRP A 306 -8.62 -30.11 19.85
N GLY A 307 -7.70 -30.99 19.43
CA GLY A 307 -6.83 -31.71 20.35
C GLY A 307 -5.88 -30.77 21.09
N LYS A 308 -5.00 -31.36 21.92
CA LYS A 308 -3.96 -30.60 22.61
C LYS A 308 -3.07 -29.91 21.58
N LEU A 309 -3.04 -28.58 21.58
CA LEU A 309 -2.30 -27.80 20.61
C LEU A 309 -0.80 -27.97 20.83
N LEU A 310 -0.09 -28.39 19.78
CA LEU A 310 1.37 -28.51 19.76
C LEU A 310 1.99 -27.39 18.93
N GLY A 311 3.12 -26.85 19.38
CA GLY A 311 3.82 -25.77 18.69
C GLY A 311 4.86 -26.32 17.71
N TYR A 312 4.60 -26.29 16.41
CA TYR A 312 5.60 -26.71 15.43
C TYR A 312 6.45 -25.52 14.96
N ILE A 313 7.76 -25.69 15.03
CA ILE A 313 8.76 -24.70 14.63
C ILE A 313 9.23 -25.08 13.22
N SER A 314 9.01 -24.17 12.29
CA SER A 314 9.45 -24.28 10.89
C SER A 314 10.70 -23.45 10.62
N LYS A 315 10.93 -22.41 11.43
CA LYS A 315 12.01 -21.45 11.26
C LYS A 315 12.48 -20.93 12.61
N VAL A 316 13.80 -20.83 12.80
CA VAL A 316 14.40 -20.19 13.98
C VAL A 316 15.08 -18.92 13.52
N GLU A 317 14.67 -17.77 14.05
CA GLU A 317 15.31 -16.49 13.72
C GLU A 317 15.75 -15.77 15.00
N CYS A 318 17.04 -15.50 15.09
CA CYS A 318 17.64 -14.75 16.18
C CYS A 318 18.21 -13.42 15.66
N LYS A 319 18.15 -12.41 16.50
CA LYS A 319 18.91 -11.17 16.35
C LYS A 319 20.00 -11.10 17.42
N VAL A 320 21.18 -10.69 16.98
CA VAL A 320 22.36 -10.47 17.81
C VAL A 320 22.87 -9.07 17.51
N LYS A 321 22.98 -8.26 18.56
CA LYS A 321 23.53 -6.90 18.47
C LYS A 321 25.03 -6.98 18.14
N ILE A 322 25.45 -6.33 17.04
CA ILE A 322 26.86 -6.32 16.62
C ILE A 322 27.65 -5.36 17.52
N PRO A 323 28.65 -5.84 18.28
CA PRO A 323 29.46 -4.99 19.16
C PRO A 323 30.28 -3.92 18.41
N VAL A 324 30.53 -2.83 19.12
CA VAL A 324 31.35 -1.70 18.70
C VAL A 324 32.69 -1.76 19.45
N ASP A 325 33.72 -1.15 18.88
CA ASP A 325 35.05 -1.01 19.48
C ASP A 325 35.02 -0.57 20.95
N GLY A 326 35.70 -1.33 21.82
CA GLY A 326 35.77 -1.13 23.26
C GLY A 326 34.63 -1.76 24.07
N ASN A 327 33.59 -2.30 23.42
CA ASN A 327 32.47 -2.91 24.16
C ASN A 327 32.87 -4.26 24.78
N LYS A 328 32.28 -4.60 25.92
CA LYS A 328 32.39 -5.92 26.56
C LYS A 328 31.38 -6.93 25.97
N PRO A 329 31.58 -8.25 26.12
CA PRO A 329 30.67 -9.29 25.63
C PRO A 329 29.37 -9.45 26.46
N ASP A 330 28.69 -8.34 26.78
CA ASP A 330 27.46 -8.29 27.59
C ASP A 330 26.23 -7.96 26.73
N TYR A 331 26.04 -8.71 25.65
CA TYR A 331 24.94 -8.50 24.72
C TYR A 331 23.98 -9.67 24.75
N SER A 332 22.72 -9.40 25.04
CA SER A 332 21.67 -10.42 24.98
C SER A 332 21.09 -10.56 23.56
N PRO A 333 20.91 -11.80 23.06
CA PRO A 333 20.20 -12.04 21.82
C PRO A 333 18.68 -11.96 22.01
N SER A 334 17.94 -11.83 20.92
CA SER A 334 16.47 -11.88 20.91
C SER A 334 15.94 -12.75 19.78
N PHE A 335 14.84 -13.47 19.99
CA PHE A 335 14.12 -14.15 18.92
C PHE A 335 13.29 -13.17 18.09
N THR A 336 13.08 -13.49 16.82
CA THR A 336 12.20 -12.75 15.90
C THR A 336 11.41 -13.70 15.01
N GLY A 337 10.40 -13.19 14.32
CA GLY A 337 9.56 -13.98 13.42
C GLY A 337 8.45 -14.74 14.15
N ASP A 338 7.58 -15.39 13.37
CA ASP A 338 6.33 -15.99 13.84
C ASP A 338 6.56 -17.12 14.86
N ASP A 339 7.66 -17.86 14.70
CA ASP A 339 8.01 -18.99 15.59
C ASP A 339 8.73 -18.54 16.89
N SER A 340 9.02 -17.25 17.06
CA SER A 340 9.76 -16.73 18.22
C SER A 340 9.12 -17.07 19.56
N VAL A 341 7.79 -17.09 19.63
CA VAL A 341 7.05 -17.42 20.87
C VAL A 341 7.20 -18.88 21.28
N LYS A 342 7.57 -19.76 20.34
CA LYS A 342 7.76 -21.21 20.51
C LYS A 342 9.17 -21.59 20.99
N LEU A 343 10.08 -20.61 21.05
CA LEU A 343 11.51 -20.80 21.28
C LEU A 343 11.96 -20.23 22.61
N GLN A 344 13.02 -20.83 23.18
CA GLN A 344 13.72 -20.33 24.35
C GLN A 344 15.24 -20.53 24.20
N TYR A 345 16.02 -19.77 24.95
CA TYR A 345 17.46 -19.96 25.02
C TYR A 345 17.80 -21.02 26.07
N GLY A 346 18.70 -21.93 25.72
CA GLY A 346 19.22 -22.93 26.65
C GLY A 346 20.57 -22.55 27.25
N GLU A 347 21.08 -23.42 28.11
CA GLU A 347 22.44 -23.35 28.66
C GLU A 347 23.35 -24.34 27.92
N TYR A 348 24.40 -23.84 27.28
CA TYR A 348 25.36 -24.72 26.61
C TYR A 348 26.41 -25.21 27.61
N LYS A 349 26.45 -26.52 27.83
CA LYS A 349 27.29 -27.17 28.86
C LYS A 349 28.31 -28.13 28.26
N SER A 350 29.45 -28.27 28.93
CA SER A 350 30.42 -29.33 28.72
C SER A 350 30.56 -30.13 30.02
N GLY A 351 29.99 -31.33 30.06
CA GLY A 351 29.82 -32.06 31.33
C GLY A 351 28.89 -31.29 32.28
N SER A 352 29.32 -31.06 33.52
CA SER A 352 28.58 -30.27 34.52
C SER A 352 28.82 -28.76 34.41
N GLU A 353 29.80 -28.32 33.61
CA GLU A 353 30.20 -26.92 33.51
C GLU A 353 29.39 -26.19 32.43
N THR A 354 28.87 -25.01 32.78
CA THR A 354 28.18 -24.13 31.81
C THR A 354 29.21 -23.31 31.07
N ILE A 355 29.33 -23.53 29.76
CA ILE A 355 30.23 -22.79 28.88
C ILE A 355 29.68 -21.39 28.62
N PHE A 356 28.39 -21.29 28.29
CA PHE A 356 27.69 -20.03 28.21
C PHE A 356 26.18 -20.20 28.43
N ASN A 357 25.54 -19.11 28.88
CA ASN A 357 24.08 -19.01 28.99
C ASN A 357 23.58 -18.03 27.92
N LYS A 358 22.61 -18.47 27.11
CA LYS A 358 22.04 -17.76 25.93
C LYS A 358 23.02 -17.52 24.78
N ILE A 359 24.18 -16.94 25.04
CA ILE A 359 25.16 -16.54 24.02
C ILE A 359 26.61 -16.66 24.51
N GLY A 360 27.46 -17.20 23.65
CA GLY A 360 28.91 -17.18 23.81
C GLY A 360 29.56 -16.27 22.76
N TRP A 361 30.52 -15.45 23.16
CA TRP A 361 31.28 -14.57 22.28
C TRP A 361 32.68 -15.12 22.08
N TYR A 362 33.12 -15.27 20.84
CA TYR A 362 34.39 -15.88 20.50
C TYR A 362 35.27 -14.95 19.66
N LYS A 363 36.57 -15.01 19.93
CA LYS A 363 37.63 -14.34 19.15
C LYS A 363 38.62 -15.36 18.60
N LYS A 364 39.42 -14.97 17.61
CA LYS A 364 40.51 -15.80 17.10
C LYS A 364 41.77 -15.66 17.95
N ASP A 365 42.38 -16.79 18.31
CA ASP A 365 43.71 -16.84 18.91
C ASP A 365 44.83 -16.69 17.84
N SER A 366 46.09 -16.73 18.26
CA SER A 366 47.26 -16.64 17.36
C SER A 366 47.34 -17.79 16.34
N SER A 367 46.64 -18.89 16.59
CA SER A 367 46.56 -20.07 15.74
C SER A 367 45.30 -20.07 14.87
N ASN A 368 44.54 -18.95 14.85
CA ASN A 368 43.31 -18.75 14.10
C ASN A 368 42.14 -19.67 14.55
N ASN A 369 42.17 -20.15 15.80
CA ASN A 369 41.10 -20.92 16.42
C ASN A 369 40.15 -20.01 17.21
N TRP A 370 38.86 -20.38 17.25
CA TRP A 370 37.86 -19.68 18.06
C TRP A 370 38.02 -20.02 19.54
N ILE A 371 38.26 -19.00 20.37
CA ILE A 371 38.32 -19.10 21.83
C ILE A 371 37.26 -18.19 22.46
N LEU A 372 36.63 -18.68 23.53
CA LEU A 372 35.60 -17.93 24.25
C LEU A 372 36.23 -16.69 24.88
N MET A 373 35.60 -15.54 24.66
CA MET A 373 36.02 -14.28 25.26
C MET A 373 35.70 -14.27 26.74
N LYS A 374 36.59 -13.69 27.54
CA LYS A 374 36.32 -13.43 28.95
C LYS A 374 35.45 -12.19 29.10
N SER A 375 34.74 -12.07 30.22
CA SER A 375 33.81 -10.96 30.48
C SER A 375 34.49 -9.59 30.61
N ASP A 376 35.79 -9.56 30.90
CA ASP A 376 36.61 -8.35 31.01
C ASP A 376 37.25 -7.92 29.68
N GLU A 377 37.23 -8.78 28.65
CA GLU A 377 37.76 -8.48 27.33
C GLU A 377 36.83 -7.55 26.54
N THR A 378 37.39 -6.88 25.53
CA THR A 378 36.66 -5.95 24.67
C THR A 378 36.77 -6.29 23.19
N PHE A 379 35.77 -5.89 22.41
CA PHE A 379 35.79 -5.98 20.97
C PHE A 379 36.69 -4.88 20.37
N GLU A 380 37.41 -5.20 19.30
CA GLU A 380 38.31 -4.28 18.60
C GLU A 380 37.83 -4.05 17.16
N ALA A 381 37.77 -2.78 16.74
CA ALA A 381 37.29 -2.39 15.42
C ALA A 381 37.98 -3.16 14.28
N GLY A 382 37.20 -3.65 13.32
CA GLY A 382 37.73 -4.32 12.13
C GLY A 382 38.21 -5.76 12.36
N LYS A 383 38.23 -6.25 13.60
CA LYS A 383 38.49 -7.67 13.89
C LYS A 383 37.23 -8.52 13.73
N GLU A 384 37.43 -9.78 13.38
CA GLU A 384 36.39 -10.77 13.19
C GLU A 384 36.12 -11.53 14.50
N TYR A 385 34.83 -11.68 14.82
CA TYR A 385 34.32 -12.34 16.02
C TYR A 385 33.20 -13.30 15.64
N GLN A 386 32.88 -14.24 16.53
CA GLN A 386 31.78 -15.18 16.36
C GLN A 386 30.85 -15.13 17.57
N ALA A 387 29.55 -15.00 17.32
CA ALA A 387 28.50 -15.21 18.31
C ALA A 387 27.98 -16.65 18.20
N ALA A 388 27.82 -17.33 19.32
CA ALA A 388 27.27 -18.68 19.38
C ALA A 388 26.03 -18.70 20.28
N LEU A 389 24.92 -19.28 19.83
CA LEU A 389 23.65 -19.34 20.56
C LEU A 389 23.16 -20.78 20.70
N TYR A 390 22.61 -21.11 21.86
CA TYR A 390 21.93 -22.38 22.08
C TYR A 390 20.42 -22.14 22.21
N VAL A 391 19.66 -22.73 21.29
CA VAL A 391 18.22 -22.47 21.13
C VAL A 391 17.47 -23.79 21.20
N GLU A 392 16.43 -23.82 22.02
CA GLU A 392 15.60 -25.00 22.26
C GLU A 392 14.11 -24.66 22.11
N PRO A 393 13.27 -25.63 21.72
CA PRO A 393 11.83 -25.46 21.77
C PRO A 393 11.38 -25.26 23.23
N LYS A 394 10.35 -24.44 23.42
CA LYS A 394 9.60 -24.44 24.68
C LYS A 394 8.86 -25.78 24.87
N LYS A 395 8.38 -26.03 26.09
CA LYS A 395 7.52 -27.18 26.40
C LYS A 395 6.36 -27.29 25.39
N ASP A 396 6.04 -28.52 24.99
CA ASP A 396 5.00 -28.86 23.99
C ASP A 396 5.23 -28.23 22.59
N CYS A 397 6.45 -27.74 22.30
CA CYS A 397 6.87 -27.29 20.97
C CYS A 397 7.95 -28.21 20.39
N TYR A 398 7.97 -28.37 19.06
CA TYR A 398 8.82 -29.32 18.35
C TYR A 398 9.33 -28.75 17.03
N TYR A 399 10.55 -29.13 16.64
CA TYR A 399 11.10 -28.79 15.33
C TYR A 399 10.49 -29.66 14.22
N ASN A 400 10.09 -29.04 13.12
CA ASN A 400 9.65 -29.75 11.91
C ASN A 400 10.83 -30.36 11.14
N SER A 401 10.55 -31.26 10.20
CA SER A 401 11.57 -31.70 9.25
C SER A 401 11.99 -30.53 8.35
N GLY A 402 13.30 -30.25 8.30
CA GLY A 402 13.85 -29.19 7.46
C GLY A 402 13.74 -27.77 8.02
N VAL A 403 13.70 -27.60 9.36
CA VAL A 403 13.80 -26.27 9.99
C VAL A 403 15.02 -25.52 9.46
N LYS A 404 14.81 -24.24 9.12
CA LYS A 404 15.89 -23.33 8.74
C LYS A 404 16.21 -22.38 9.90
N TYR A 405 17.50 -22.06 10.05
CA TYR A 405 18.00 -21.24 11.14
C TYR A 405 18.61 -19.96 10.59
N TYR A 406 18.35 -18.84 11.25
CA TYR A 406 18.81 -17.53 10.82
C TYR A 406 19.35 -16.73 12.01
N ILE A 407 20.49 -16.07 11.81
CA ILE A 407 21.00 -15.04 12.72
C ILE A 407 21.18 -13.74 11.93
N ASN A 408 20.58 -12.66 12.41
CA ASN A 408 20.61 -11.34 11.76
C ASN A 408 20.20 -11.41 10.27
N GLY A 409 19.24 -12.28 9.94
CA GLY A 409 18.73 -12.50 8.58
C GLY A 409 19.61 -13.38 7.68
N ASN A 410 20.74 -13.89 8.17
CA ASN A 410 21.61 -14.79 7.43
C ASN A 410 21.28 -16.23 7.80
N GLU A 411 21.08 -17.10 6.81
CA GLU A 411 20.86 -18.54 7.03
C GLU A 411 22.14 -19.17 7.60
N VAL A 412 22.00 -19.93 8.68
CA VAL A 412 23.09 -20.61 9.38
C VAL A 412 22.78 -22.10 9.52
N GLU A 413 23.82 -22.92 9.56
CA GLU A 413 23.68 -24.35 9.83
C GLU A 413 23.59 -24.60 11.34
N LEU A 414 22.62 -25.41 11.77
CA LEU A 414 22.58 -25.93 13.13
C LEU A 414 23.40 -27.21 13.20
N ASN A 415 24.45 -27.21 14.01
CA ASN A 415 25.14 -28.43 14.40
C ASN A 415 24.69 -28.82 15.83
N THR A 416 25.23 -28.13 16.83
CA THR A 416 24.76 -28.19 18.24
C THR A 416 24.29 -26.83 18.74
N ILE A 417 24.92 -25.77 18.24
CA ILE A 417 24.65 -24.36 18.53
C ILE A 417 24.61 -23.60 17.20
N LEU A 418 23.91 -22.48 17.18
CA LEU A 418 23.90 -21.57 16.03
C LEU A 418 25.11 -20.64 16.13
N THR A 419 25.85 -20.46 15.04
CA THR A 419 27.02 -19.56 15.04
C THR A 419 26.89 -18.49 13.96
N TYR A 420 27.38 -17.28 14.27
CA TYR A 420 27.36 -16.15 13.36
C TYR A 420 28.66 -15.36 13.45
N VAL A 421 29.37 -15.27 12.33
CA VAL A 421 30.63 -14.52 12.22
C VAL A 421 30.35 -13.10 11.76
N PHE A 422 30.96 -12.13 12.42
CA PHE A 422 30.80 -10.71 12.13
C PHE A 422 32.11 -9.95 12.37
N THR A 423 32.18 -8.74 11.83
CA THR A 423 33.28 -7.80 12.10
C THR A 423 32.79 -6.73 13.07
N ALA A 424 33.56 -6.48 14.14
CA ALA A 424 33.21 -5.44 15.11
C ALA A 424 33.27 -4.04 14.45
N VAL A 425 32.30 -3.19 14.79
CA VAL A 425 32.12 -1.87 14.16
C VAL A 425 33.03 -0.84 14.83
N PRO A 426 33.63 0.12 14.11
CA PRO A 426 34.39 1.20 14.72
C PRO A 426 33.52 2.08 15.62
N LYS A 427 34.09 2.59 16.72
CA LYS A 427 33.44 3.59 17.58
C LYS A 427 33.49 4.97 16.91
N VAL A 428 32.35 5.65 16.86
CA VAL A 428 32.26 7.06 16.45
C VAL A 428 32.90 7.94 17.52
N LYS A 429 33.86 8.77 17.15
CA LYS A 429 34.51 9.72 18.07
C LYS A 429 34.11 11.16 17.80
N GLU A 430 33.66 11.48 16.60
CA GLU A 430 33.22 12.83 16.28
C GLU A 430 32.00 12.83 15.35
N LEU A 431 31.12 13.80 15.56
CA LEU A 431 29.93 14.04 14.75
C LEU A 431 29.89 15.49 14.29
N TYR A 432 29.60 15.68 13.02
CA TYR A 432 29.60 16.96 12.33
C TYR A 432 28.18 17.27 11.87
N PHE A 433 27.61 18.36 12.38
CA PHE A 433 26.32 18.90 11.98
C PHE A 433 26.53 20.11 11.08
N THR A 434 25.91 20.10 9.92
CA THR A 434 25.87 21.25 9.02
C THR A 434 24.45 21.80 9.01
N ILE A 435 24.27 22.99 9.56
CA ILE A 435 23.01 23.73 9.59
C ILE A 435 23.06 24.75 8.45
N PRO A 436 22.16 24.66 7.46
CA PRO A 436 22.08 25.64 6.38
C PRO A 436 21.86 27.07 6.90
N GLU A 437 22.41 28.07 6.23
CA GLU A 437 22.06 29.47 6.56
C GLU A 437 20.66 29.81 6.01
N PRO A 438 19.85 30.63 6.71
CA PRO A 438 18.55 31.06 6.22
C PRO A 438 18.71 32.00 5.02
N VAL A 439 18.03 31.69 3.92
CA VAL A 439 18.06 32.49 2.69
C VAL A 439 16.66 32.98 2.37
N GLU A 440 16.50 34.29 2.14
CA GLU A 440 15.20 34.91 1.86
C GLU A 440 14.47 34.18 0.72
N GLY A 441 13.23 33.78 0.99
CA GLY A 441 12.34 33.09 0.06
C GLY A 441 12.51 31.56 0.00
N GLU A 442 13.56 31.00 0.62
CA GLU A 442 13.74 29.55 0.74
C GLU A 442 13.00 29.00 1.98
N SER A 443 12.56 27.75 1.90
CA SER A 443 12.01 27.00 3.03
C SER A 443 13.12 26.45 3.92
N ILE A 444 12.75 25.95 5.10
CA ILE A 444 13.69 25.39 6.07
C ILE A 444 14.50 24.23 5.47
N GLY A 445 15.83 24.33 5.47
CA GLY A 445 16.73 23.28 5.01
C GLY A 445 17.02 22.19 6.05
N ASN A 446 17.03 20.92 5.63
CA ASN A 446 18.27 20.15 5.48
C ASN A 446 19.41 20.24 6.54
N VAL A 447 19.23 20.20 7.87
CA VAL A 447 20.38 19.87 8.77
C VAL A 447 20.99 18.53 8.35
N MET A 448 22.29 18.52 8.02
CA MET A 448 23.06 17.36 7.59
C MET A 448 23.93 16.85 8.74
N ILE A 449 24.13 15.53 8.82
CA ILE A 449 24.92 14.88 9.87
C ILE A 449 25.96 13.96 9.23
N GLU A 450 27.22 14.12 9.62
CA GLU A 450 28.34 13.28 9.23
C GLU A 450 29.10 12.76 10.47
N ALA A 451 29.80 11.64 10.35
CA ALA A 451 30.61 11.05 11.41
C ALA A 451 32.07 10.93 10.96
N ASP A 452 33.02 11.00 11.90
CA ASP A 452 34.46 10.85 11.64
C ASP A 452 34.82 9.52 10.97
N VAL A 453 34.10 8.45 11.33
CA VAL A 453 34.29 7.14 10.72
C VAL A 453 33.18 6.83 9.71
N LYS A 454 33.57 6.80 8.43
CA LYS A 454 32.69 6.42 7.32
C LYS A 454 32.12 5.00 7.52
N ASN A 455 30.80 4.87 7.48
CA ASN A 455 30.02 3.64 7.70
C ASN A 455 29.91 3.13 9.16
N ALA A 456 30.35 3.90 10.17
CA ALA A 456 30.10 3.55 11.57
C ALA A 456 28.62 3.72 11.96
N ILE A 457 27.90 4.59 11.23
CA ILE A 457 26.44 4.75 11.30
C ILE A 457 25.85 4.26 9.98
N LEU A 458 24.73 3.54 10.06
CA LEU A 458 24.07 3.05 8.86
C LEU A 458 23.53 4.20 8.02
N PRO A 459 23.74 4.17 6.69
CA PRO A 459 23.21 5.19 5.78
C PRO A 459 21.70 5.40 5.92
N SER A 460 20.93 4.35 6.18
CA SER A 460 19.48 4.42 6.40
C SER A 460 19.09 5.21 7.65
N THR A 461 19.94 5.22 8.68
CA THR A 461 19.72 5.98 9.91
C THR A 461 19.99 7.46 9.67
N ILE A 462 21.05 7.79 8.92
CA ILE A 462 21.34 9.16 8.46
C ILE A 462 20.19 9.66 7.59
N ASP A 463 19.68 8.84 6.68
CA ASP A 463 18.51 9.15 5.84
C ASP A 463 17.24 9.43 6.65
N ALA A 464 16.96 8.63 7.69
CA ALA A 464 15.79 8.83 8.55
C ALA A 464 15.90 10.11 9.39
N LEU A 465 17.10 10.43 9.89
CA LEU A 465 17.41 11.68 10.59
C LEU A 465 17.24 12.89 9.66
N ASN A 466 17.64 12.76 8.40
CA ASN A 466 17.44 13.82 7.41
C ASN A 466 15.97 14.05 7.06
N LYS A 467 15.10 13.04 7.21
CA LYS A 467 13.67 13.04 6.82
C LYS A 467 12.68 13.52 7.89
N THR A 468 13.07 13.59 9.17
CA THR A 468 12.12 13.82 10.31
C THR A 468 11.72 15.29 10.56
N GLY A 469 11.86 16.17 9.57
CA GLY A 469 10.89 17.26 9.30
C GLY A 469 10.52 18.25 10.41
N SER A 470 11.29 18.42 11.48
CA SER A 470 11.08 19.49 12.47
C SER A 470 12.44 19.96 12.99
N LYS A 471 13.10 20.76 12.16
CA LYS A 471 14.44 21.31 12.39
C LYS A 471 14.21 22.65 13.06
N GLY A 472 14.62 22.80 14.33
CA GLY A 472 14.25 23.87 15.26
C GLY A 472 14.61 25.31 14.87
N TYR A 473 14.42 25.71 13.62
CA TYR A 473 14.43 27.10 13.21
C TYR A 473 13.30 27.83 13.89
N GLN A 474 13.65 28.96 14.46
CA GLN A 474 12.73 29.87 15.09
C GLN A 474 12.93 31.24 14.46
N VAL A 475 11.84 31.96 14.30
CA VAL A 475 11.79 33.31 13.75
C VAL A 475 11.44 34.31 14.82
N SER A 476 12.02 35.50 14.76
CA SER A 476 11.68 36.63 15.63
C SER A 476 11.62 37.92 14.81
N GLU A 477 10.67 38.79 15.10
CA GLU A 477 10.60 40.11 14.46
C GLU A 477 11.55 41.13 15.11
N ASN A 478 11.77 41.01 16.42
CA ASN A 478 12.55 41.96 17.22
C ASN A 478 13.93 41.42 17.66
N GLY A 479 14.21 40.14 17.41
CA GLY A 479 15.45 39.47 17.83
C GLY A 479 15.48 39.05 19.30
N THR A 480 14.37 39.19 20.03
CA THR A 480 14.24 38.78 21.44
C THR A 480 13.22 37.66 21.63
N ASP A 481 12.06 37.75 20.95
CA ASP A 481 10.95 36.80 21.10
C ASP A 481 10.86 35.90 19.87
N TYR A 482 11.22 34.63 20.04
CA TYR A 482 11.33 33.67 18.94
C TYR A 482 10.19 32.64 18.97
N THR A 483 9.61 32.37 17.81
CA THR A 483 8.57 31.35 17.60
C THR A 483 9.04 30.28 16.62
N ASP A 484 8.62 29.03 16.83
CA ASP A 484 8.97 27.92 15.95
C ASP A 484 8.42 28.12 14.53
N MET A 485 9.23 27.78 13.53
CA MET A 485 8.82 27.76 12.14
C MET A 485 8.35 26.36 11.72
N LYS A 486 7.33 26.31 10.86
CA LYS A 486 6.87 25.09 10.19
C LYS A 486 7.73 24.77 8.98
N PRO A 487 7.84 23.50 8.53
CA PRO A 487 8.66 23.12 7.37
C PRO A 487 8.31 23.85 6.07
N THR A 488 7.07 24.30 5.91
CA THR A 488 6.59 25.06 4.76
C THR A 488 6.85 26.56 4.84
N ASP A 489 7.25 27.06 6.02
CA ASP A 489 7.51 28.48 6.22
C ASP A 489 8.77 28.88 5.47
N LYS A 490 8.77 30.10 4.93
CA LYS A 490 9.89 30.67 4.20
C LYS A 490 10.62 31.68 5.06
N PHE A 491 11.93 31.81 4.85
CA PHE A 491 12.69 32.90 5.45
C PHE A 491 12.32 34.23 4.77
N GLU A 492 12.18 35.28 5.56
CA GLU A 492 11.78 36.62 5.15
C GLU A 492 12.87 37.60 5.56
N ALA A 493 13.21 38.51 4.65
CA ALA A 493 14.12 39.59 4.98
C ALA A 493 13.55 40.48 6.10
N GLY A 494 14.44 40.99 6.94
CA GLY A 494 14.09 41.84 8.06
C GLY A 494 13.72 41.10 9.35
N LYS A 495 13.64 39.77 9.34
CA LYS A 495 13.41 38.94 10.54
C LYS A 495 14.71 38.30 11.03
N TYR A 496 14.72 37.91 12.30
CA TYR A 496 15.84 37.22 12.94
C TYR A 496 15.58 35.72 12.98
N TYR A 497 16.61 34.94 12.68
CA TYR A 497 16.51 33.48 12.68
C TYR A 497 17.56 32.86 13.58
N ARG A 498 17.14 31.79 14.26
CA ARG A 498 18.04 30.91 14.99
C ARG A 498 17.63 29.47 14.79
N ASN A 499 18.57 28.54 14.89
CA ASN A 499 18.28 27.12 14.90
C ASN A 499 18.58 26.53 16.29
N ASN A 500 17.55 25.97 16.91
CA ASN A 500 17.62 25.21 18.15
C ASN A 500 17.85 23.73 17.84
N ILE A 501 19.12 23.33 17.87
CA ILE A 501 19.53 21.95 17.62
C ILE A 501 19.26 21.02 18.82
N VAL A 502 18.90 21.56 20.00
CA VAL A 502 18.68 20.77 21.23
C VAL A 502 17.48 19.82 21.07
N GLY A 503 16.46 20.19 20.29
CA GLY A 503 15.37 19.29 19.91
C GLY A 503 15.82 18.15 18.98
N ALA A 504 16.77 18.41 18.07
CA ALA A 504 17.34 17.40 17.19
C ALA A 504 18.29 16.45 17.92
N TRP A 505 18.92 16.90 19.01
CA TRP A 505 19.78 16.10 19.90
C TRP A 505 18.99 14.97 20.59
N PHE A 506 17.77 15.28 21.05
CA PHE A 506 16.87 14.29 21.65
C PHE A 506 16.35 13.28 20.61
N VAL A 507 16.05 13.75 19.40
CA VAL A 507 15.59 12.92 18.27
C VAL A 507 16.71 12.02 17.72
N ALA A 508 17.95 12.48 17.70
CA ALA A 508 19.12 11.66 17.33
C ALA A 508 19.40 10.57 18.37
N GLY A 509 19.27 10.88 19.66
CA GLY A 509 19.33 9.87 20.74
C GLY A 509 18.20 8.84 20.63
N LEU A 510 16.95 9.30 20.47
CA LEU A 510 15.77 8.44 20.35
C LEU A 510 15.80 7.54 19.11
N ILE A 511 16.22 8.05 17.95
CA ILE A 511 16.22 7.28 16.69
C ILE A 511 17.35 6.24 16.67
N VAL A 512 18.47 6.52 17.34
CA VAL A 512 19.54 5.53 17.55
C VAL A 512 19.10 4.42 18.52
N GLU A 513 18.25 4.73 19.50
CA GLU A 513 17.56 3.75 20.36
C GLU A 513 16.50 2.91 19.60
N ILE A 514 15.64 3.56 18.81
CA ILE A 514 14.52 2.91 18.08
C ILE A 514 15.01 1.98 16.96
N ALA A 515 16.19 2.21 16.40
CA ALA A 515 16.76 1.39 15.32
C ALA A 515 17.44 0.07 15.79
N GLY A 516 17.46 -0.23 17.09
CA GLY A 516 17.97 -1.50 17.62
C GLY A 516 19.47 -1.75 17.37
N LYS A 517 20.25 -0.69 17.12
CA LYS A 517 21.68 -0.78 16.80
C LYS A 517 22.47 0.20 17.66
N CYS A 518 23.06 -0.36 18.73
CA CYS A 518 24.16 0.15 19.55
C CYS A 518 24.31 1.67 19.69
N MET A 519 23.82 2.25 20.79
CA MET A 519 24.59 3.10 21.74
C MET A 519 23.75 3.29 23.02
N TYR A 520 23.64 2.26 23.86
CA TYR A 520 23.15 2.44 25.23
C TYR A 520 23.81 1.38 26.12
N ASP A 521 24.54 1.87 27.12
CA ASP A 521 24.96 1.14 28.32
C ASP A 521 23.94 1.50 29.40
N GLN A 522 23.31 0.50 30.01
CA GLN A 522 22.16 0.67 30.90
C GLN A 522 22.52 0.94 32.38
N ASN A 523 23.78 1.18 32.72
CA ASN A 523 24.17 1.27 34.14
C ASN A 523 24.19 2.66 34.78
N TYR A 524 23.71 3.74 34.15
CA TYR A 524 23.65 5.04 34.83
C TYR A 524 22.41 5.86 34.48
N ALA A 525 21.60 6.14 35.50
CA ALA A 525 20.93 7.42 35.60
C ALA A 525 22.02 8.51 35.56
N GLY A 526 22.14 9.20 34.42
CA GLY A 526 23.09 10.30 34.21
C GLY A 526 24.42 9.89 33.57
N GLY A 527 24.53 10.09 32.25
CA GLY A 527 25.75 9.93 31.44
C GLY A 527 25.85 8.55 30.77
N SER A 528 26.00 8.39 29.46
CA SER A 528 26.87 9.17 28.57
C SER A 528 26.50 8.99 27.10
N ILE A 529 25.84 10.00 26.54
CA ILE A 529 26.01 10.46 25.15
C ILE A 529 27.34 11.29 25.05
N LEU A 530 28.21 11.25 26.08
CA LEU A 530 29.23 12.24 26.42
C LEU A 530 30.67 11.97 25.92
N THR A 531 30.92 11.04 24.98
CA THR A 531 32.33 10.75 24.55
C THR A 531 32.65 11.08 23.10
N ALA A 532 31.66 11.36 22.25
CA ALA A 532 31.92 11.88 20.92
C ALA A 532 32.03 13.42 20.99
N LYS A 533 33.00 14.01 20.29
CA LYS A 533 33.03 15.45 20.06
C LYS A 533 31.98 15.82 19.02
N TYR A 534 31.37 16.98 19.19
CA TYR A 534 30.34 17.45 18.27
C TYR A 534 30.77 18.77 17.65
N TYR A 535 30.56 18.91 16.35
CA TYR A 535 30.87 20.12 15.61
C TYR A 535 29.61 20.63 14.94
N ILE A 536 29.28 21.91 15.08
CA ILE A 536 28.20 22.57 14.34
C ILE A 536 28.82 23.62 13.43
N ASN A 537 28.60 23.51 12.11
CA ASN A 537 29.20 24.40 11.11
C ASN A 537 30.71 24.61 11.35
N GLY A 538 31.41 23.52 11.69
CA GLY A 538 32.85 23.50 11.95
C GLY A 538 33.28 23.96 13.35
N LYS A 539 32.36 24.35 14.25
CA LYS A 539 32.70 24.76 15.63
C LYS A 539 32.43 23.64 16.63
N GLU A 540 33.45 23.27 17.40
CA GLU A 540 33.33 22.27 18.47
C GLU A 540 32.39 22.77 19.59
N LEU A 541 31.45 21.92 19.99
CA LEU A 541 30.56 22.14 21.12
C LEU A 541 31.29 21.77 22.42
N THR A 542 31.61 22.76 23.25
CA THR A 542 32.08 22.50 24.62
C THR A 542 30.90 22.22 25.55
N ALA A 543 31.08 21.28 26.49
CA ALA A 543 30.07 20.78 27.43
C ALA A 543 29.33 21.86 28.28
N ALA A 544 29.80 23.11 28.27
CA ALA A 544 29.22 24.23 28.99
C ALA A 544 28.09 24.99 28.24
N SER A 545 27.67 24.55 27.04
CA SER A 545 26.61 25.23 26.28
C SER A 545 25.30 24.43 26.29
N SER A 546 24.55 24.49 27.40
CA SER A 546 23.18 23.98 27.49
C SER A 546 22.16 24.76 26.62
N SER A 547 22.62 25.71 25.81
CA SER A 547 21.80 26.51 24.89
C SER A 547 22.56 26.83 23.59
N SER A 548 23.06 25.81 22.89
CA SER A 548 23.75 25.95 21.60
C SER A 548 22.79 26.28 20.47
N LEU A 549 22.22 27.47 20.52
CA LEU A 549 21.46 28.10 19.44
C LEU A 549 22.46 28.60 18.39
N THR A 550 22.28 28.18 17.14
CA THR A 550 22.97 28.82 16.02
C THR A 550 22.16 30.05 15.62
N ASN A 551 22.63 31.23 15.99
CA ASN A 551 22.00 32.51 15.63
C ASN A 551 22.56 33.00 14.29
N PHE A 552 21.67 33.39 13.37
CA PHE A 552 22.04 33.85 12.03
C PHE A 552 21.95 35.38 11.88
N GLY A 553 21.58 36.10 12.95
CA GLY A 553 21.37 37.55 12.88
C GLY A 553 20.08 37.93 12.15
N LYS A 554 19.92 39.23 11.86
CA LYS A 554 18.80 39.75 11.07
C LYS A 554 19.07 39.42 9.60
N LEU A 555 18.14 38.73 8.96
CA LEU A 555 18.27 38.37 7.56
C LEU A 555 18.17 39.62 6.69
N GLU A 556 19.22 39.92 5.93
CA GLU A 556 19.23 41.06 5.02
C GLU A 556 18.49 40.73 3.71
N PRO A 557 17.83 41.73 3.08
CA PRO A 557 17.17 41.54 1.80
C PRO A 557 18.17 41.15 0.72
N LYS A 558 17.78 40.15 -0.09
CA LYS A 558 18.61 39.63 -1.17
C LYS A 558 18.99 40.76 -2.13
N PRO A 559 20.28 41.04 -2.37
CA PRO A 559 20.69 42.13 -3.25
C PRO A 559 20.19 41.89 -4.68
N THR A 560 19.52 42.90 -5.24
CA THR A 560 19.02 42.88 -6.62
C THR A 560 20.20 43.06 -7.58
N PRO A 561 20.45 42.15 -8.54
CA PRO A 561 21.62 42.26 -9.39
C PRO A 561 21.48 43.43 -10.39
N THR A 562 22.40 44.39 -10.30
CA THR A 562 22.62 45.45 -11.32
C THR A 562 23.68 44.94 -12.32
N PRO A 563 23.54 45.17 -13.65
CA PRO A 563 24.46 44.61 -14.63
C PRO A 563 25.74 45.44 -14.81
N THR A 564 26.92 44.87 -14.55
CA THR A 564 28.24 45.37 -15.05
C THR A 564 29.24 44.18 -15.09
N PRO A 565 30.30 44.22 -15.94
CA PRO A 565 30.92 43.06 -16.58
C PRO A 565 31.85 42.26 -15.66
N THR A 566 31.82 40.94 -15.82
CA THR A 566 32.59 39.98 -15.01
C THR A 566 33.97 39.70 -15.61
N PRO A 567 35.08 39.91 -14.86
CA PRO A 567 36.32 39.18 -15.05
C PRO A 567 36.25 37.80 -14.34
N THR A 568 36.89 36.81 -14.94
CA THR A 568 36.94 35.39 -14.57
C THR A 568 37.37 35.10 -13.12
N PRO A 569 36.64 34.23 -12.39
CA PRO A 569 37.19 33.36 -11.35
C PRO A 569 37.17 31.87 -11.77
N GLY A 570 38.14 31.11 -11.26
CA GLY A 570 38.39 29.70 -11.58
C GLY A 570 37.37 28.70 -11.02
N PRO A 571 37.52 27.41 -11.35
CA PRO A 571 36.46 26.42 -11.20
C PRO A 571 36.36 25.89 -9.76
N GLU A 572 35.27 26.21 -9.07
CA GLU A 572 34.76 25.36 -7.99
C GLU A 572 34.07 24.14 -8.61
N THR A 573 34.45 22.95 -8.14
CA THR A 573 33.96 21.67 -8.66
C THR A 573 32.63 21.33 -7.97
N PRO A 574 31.52 21.10 -8.70
CA PRO A 574 30.23 20.79 -8.09
C PRO A 574 30.27 19.47 -7.30
N ALA A 575 29.69 19.47 -6.11
CA ALA A 575 29.55 18.26 -5.28
C ALA A 575 28.65 17.24 -5.98
N VAL A 576 29.21 16.07 -6.31
CA VAL A 576 28.51 14.97 -7.00
C VAL A 576 27.97 13.99 -5.95
N SER A 577 26.66 13.71 -6.00
CA SER A 577 26.03 12.61 -5.22
C SER A 577 26.75 11.28 -5.49
N PRO A 578 26.92 10.38 -4.50
CA PRO A 578 27.53 9.05 -4.69
C PRO A 578 26.86 8.21 -5.80
N ASP A 579 25.58 8.47 -6.09
CA ASP A 579 24.77 7.75 -7.09
C ASP A 579 24.91 8.28 -8.53
N GLY A 580 25.62 9.41 -8.70
CA GLY A 580 25.93 10.05 -9.97
C GLY A 580 24.99 11.22 -10.32
N ILE A 581 25.49 12.15 -11.13
CA ILE A 581 24.80 13.41 -11.45
C ILE A 581 23.42 13.24 -12.09
N ALA A 582 23.16 12.10 -12.76
CA ALA A 582 21.90 11.85 -13.44
C ALA A 582 20.87 11.07 -12.58
N ALA A 583 21.18 10.85 -11.30
CA ALA A 583 20.34 10.16 -10.32
C ALA A 583 19.15 11.01 -9.86
N GLU A 584 18.22 10.35 -9.17
CA GLU A 584 17.03 10.99 -8.60
C GLU A 584 17.40 11.96 -7.47
N GLY A 585 16.75 13.12 -7.43
CA GLY A 585 16.99 14.17 -6.44
C GLY A 585 18.06 15.20 -6.80
N THR A 586 18.86 14.99 -7.85
CA THR A 586 19.82 16.00 -8.31
C THR A 586 19.10 17.26 -8.82
N GLU A 587 19.57 18.44 -8.46
CA GLU A 587 19.09 19.68 -9.06
C GLU A 587 19.34 19.69 -10.57
N LEU A 588 18.31 20.02 -11.33
CA LEU A 588 18.35 19.98 -12.79
C LEU A 588 19.42 20.91 -13.37
N ALA A 589 19.70 22.05 -12.74
CA ALA A 589 20.73 22.99 -13.17
C ALA A 589 22.13 22.35 -13.14
N ALA A 590 22.46 21.64 -12.06
CA ALA A 590 23.73 20.91 -11.93
C ALA A 590 23.86 19.78 -12.96
N LEU A 591 22.76 19.06 -13.24
CA LEU A 591 22.74 18.09 -14.34
C LEU A 591 22.94 18.77 -15.69
N GLU A 592 22.28 19.91 -15.93
CA GLU A 592 22.35 20.64 -17.20
C GLU A 592 23.79 21.06 -17.51
N GLU A 593 24.52 21.61 -16.54
CA GLU A 593 25.95 21.94 -16.67
C GLU A 593 26.80 20.74 -17.11
N VAL A 594 26.60 19.57 -16.49
CA VAL A 594 27.33 18.35 -16.86
C VAL A 594 26.89 17.83 -18.24
N VAL A 595 25.60 17.88 -18.56
CA VAL A 595 25.06 17.44 -19.86
C VAL A 595 25.67 18.27 -20.98
N VAL A 596 25.67 19.61 -20.86
CA VAL A 596 26.22 20.49 -21.89
C VAL A 596 27.74 20.46 -21.92
N ALA A 597 28.43 20.12 -20.82
CA ALA A 597 29.88 19.90 -20.81
C ALA A 597 30.29 18.54 -21.41
N THR A 598 29.37 17.56 -21.48
CA THR A 598 29.70 16.18 -21.88
C THR A 598 30.03 16.08 -23.37
N GLU A 599 31.31 15.82 -23.68
CA GLU A 599 31.81 15.63 -25.04
C GLU A 599 31.78 14.17 -25.52
N ASN A 600 31.62 13.22 -24.59
CA ASN A 600 31.60 11.80 -24.90
C ASN A 600 30.16 11.27 -25.09
N ASP A 601 30.06 10.11 -25.73
CA ASP A 601 28.78 9.47 -26.05
C ASP A 601 28.38 8.40 -25.01
N LYS A 602 29.00 8.39 -23.82
CA LYS A 602 28.67 7.41 -22.76
C LYS A 602 27.35 7.77 -22.08
N ASP A 603 26.75 6.78 -21.43
CA ASP A 603 25.60 7.02 -20.55
C ASP A 603 26.07 7.78 -19.30
N LEU A 604 25.28 8.75 -18.83
CA LEU A 604 25.58 9.48 -17.59
C LEU A 604 25.45 8.54 -16.38
N VAL A 605 26.34 8.69 -15.40
CA VAL A 605 26.28 7.94 -14.15
C VAL A 605 25.00 8.36 -13.40
N GLY A 606 24.20 7.37 -12.97
CA GLY A 606 22.87 7.59 -12.39
C GLY A 606 21.70 7.47 -13.38
N SER A 607 21.94 7.44 -14.70
CA SER A 607 20.87 7.23 -15.70
C SER A 607 20.25 5.82 -15.63
N SER A 608 18.99 5.68 -16.06
CA SER A 608 18.26 4.40 -16.10
C SER A 608 17.55 4.18 -17.43
N TYR A 609 17.60 2.94 -17.93
CA TYR A 609 16.73 2.49 -19.02
C TYR A 609 15.38 2.00 -18.50
N ASN A 610 15.33 1.29 -17.37
CA ASN A 610 14.10 0.65 -16.85
C ASN A 610 12.96 1.67 -16.62
N LYS A 611 13.29 2.83 -16.04
CA LYS A 611 12.31 3.87 -15.68
C LYS A 611 11.68 4.55 -16.91
N LEU A 612 12.49 5.05 -17.85
CA LEU A 612 12.01 5.85 -19.00
C LEU A 612 11.79 5.07 -20.30
N GLN A 613 12.59 4.03 -20.55
CA GLN A 613 12.60 3.23 -21.79
C GLN A 613 12.61 4.07 -23.09
N ALA A 614 13.26 5.24 -23.04
CA ALA A 614 13.25 6.21 -24.11
C ALA A 614 13.91 5.64 -25.39
N LYS A 615 13.29 5.91 -26.54
CA LYS A 615 13.71 5.39 -27.85
C LYS A 615 13.40 6.31 -29.02
N ALA A 616 14.14 6.15 -30.11
CA ALA A 616 13.80 6.72 -31.40
C ALA A 616 12.72 5.85 -32.08
N SER A 617 11.45 6.26 -31.94
CA SER A 617 10.28 5.52 -32.42
C SER A 617 10.08 5.62 -33.93
N LYS A 618 10.39 6.78 -34.53
CA LYS A 618 10.31 7.01 -35.97
C LYS A 618 11.52 7.82 -36.45
N VAL A 619 12.07 7.43 -37.60
CA VAL A 619 13.19 8.12 -38.24
C VAL A 619 12.86 8.34 -39.71
N ALA A 620 13.14 9.55 -40.22
CA ALA A 620 12.98 9.93 -41.62
C ALA A 620 14.21 10.69 -42.12
N LYS A 621 14.17 11.18 -43.37
CA LYS A 621 15.33 11.83 -44.01
C LYS A 621 15.80 13.10 -43.28
N LYS A 622 14.87 13.83 -42.63
CA LYS A 622 15.16 15.09 -41.93
C LYS A 622 14.52 15.19 -40.54
N THR A 623 14.04 14.07 -40.00
CA THR A 623 13.37 14.06 -38.69
C THR A 623 13.69 12.80 -37.88
N ILE A 624 13.70 12.95 -36.56
CA ILE A 624 13.75 11.85 -35.59
C ILE A 624 12.68 12.11 -34.53
N THR A 625 11.81 11.12 -34.31
CA THR A 625 10.79 11.15 -33.25
C THR A 625 11.25 10.27 -32.09
N LEU A 626 11.34 10.86 -30.92
CA LEU A 626 11.57 10.19 -29.64
C LEU A 626 10.24 9.85 -28.96
N LYS A 627 10.20 8.74 -28.23
CA LYS A 627 9.10 8.34 -27.34
C LYS A 627 9.68 7.72 -26.08
N TRP A 628 9.06 7.98 -24.94
CA TRP A 628 9.39 7.38 -23.63
C TRP A 628 8.11 6.96 -22.91
N ASN A 629 8.27 6.24 -21.80
CA ASN A 629 7.18 5.92 -20.89
C ASN A 629 6.97 7.07 -19.91
N GLU A 630 5.73 7.20 -19.45
CA GLU A 630 5.38 8.11 -18.36
C GLU A 630 6.17 7.76 -17.09
N VAL A 631 6.63 8.79 -16.39
CA VAL A 631 7.29 8.70 -15.10
C VAL A 631 6.36 9.29 -14.06
N GLU A 632 5.98 8.47 -13.07
CA GLU A 632 5.12 8.88 -11.98
C GLU A 632 5.71 10.09 -11.23
N GLY A 633 4.87 11.09 -10.98
CA GLY A 633 5.27 12.33 -10.32
C GLY A 633 6.12 13.29 -11.17
N ALA A 634 6.34 13.02 -12.46
CA ALA A 634 7.00 13.97 -13.35
C ALA A 634 6.07 15.13 -13.71
N GLU A 635 6.58 16.36 -13.56
CA GLU A 635 5.89 17.59 -13.97
C GLU A 635 6.25 17.99 -15.41
N GLY A 636 7.37 17.49 -15.92
CA GLY A 636 7.79 17.73 -17.29
C GLY A 636 9.01 16.92 -17.72
N TYR A 637 9.35 17.06 -19.00
CA TYR A 637 10.49 16.41 -19.63
C TYR A 637 11.36 17.40 -20.38
N ILE A 638 12.67 17.32 -20.19
CA ILE A 638 13.65 18.09 -20.97
C ILE A 638 14.36 17.18 -21.95
N ILE A 639 14.43 17.65 -23.20
CA ILE A 639 15.09 16.94 -24.28
C ILE A 639 16.39 17.64 -24.60
N TYR A 640 17.49 16.93 -24.40
CA TYR A 640 18.80 17.34 -24.88
C TYR A 640 19.16 16.55 -26.13
N GLY A 641 19.89 17.15 -27.06
CA GLY A 641 20.43 16.39 -28.18
C GLY A 641 21.30 17.19 -29.13
N ASN A 642 22.14 16.48 -29.87
CA ASN A 642 22.99 17.06 -30.90
C ASN A 642 23.36 16.00 -31.95
N LYS A 643 24.03 16.39 -33.03
CA LYS A 643 24.65 15.47 -33.98
C LYS A 643 25.73 14.64 -33.28
N CYS A 644 25.80 13.34 -33.58
CA CYS A 644 26.91 12.50 -33.14
C CYS A 644 28.17 12.83 -33.95
N ALA A 645 29.00 13.72 -33.42
CA ALA A 645 30.31 14.06 -33.95
C ALA A 645 31.29 14.29 -32.79
N LYS A 646 32.59 14.07 -33.04
CA LYS A 646 33.65 14.27 -32.03
C LYS A 646 33.64 15.75 -31.61
N GLY A 647 33.57 16.01 -30.31
CA GLY A 647 33.52 17.36 -29.74
C GLY A 647 32.13 18.02 -29.73
N ASN A 648 31.11 17.42 -30.35
CA ASN A 648 29.74 17.94 -30.25
C ASN A 648 29.15 17.63 -28.87
N LYS A 649 28.88 18.71 -28.14
CA LYS A 649 28.22 18.73 -26.83
C LYS A 649 26.69 18.64 -26.97
N TYR A 650 26.00 18.27 -25.90
CA TYR A 650 24.55 18.32 -25.88
C TYR A 650 24.06 19.77 -25.85
N GLU A 651 22.91 20.01 -26.49
CA GLU A 651 22.17 21.27 -26.40
C GLU A 651 20.77 20.96 -25.88
N LYS A 652 20.20 21.86 -25.05
CA LYS A 652 18.79 21.79 -24.67
C LYS A 652 17.96 22.10 -25.91
N ILE A 653 17.17 21.11 -26.36
CA ILE A 653 16.32 21.26 -27.55
C ILE A 653 14.99 21.87 -27.14
N THR A 654 14.36 21.31 -26.10
CA THR A 654 13.04 21.74 -25.65
C THR A 654 12.73 21.22 -24.26
N GLU A 655 11.67 21.77 -23.69
CA GLU A 655 11.06 21.36 -22.44
C GLU A 655 9.55 21.16 -22.70
N LEU A 656 9.01 20.05 -22.18
CA LEU A 656 7.67 19.57 -22.49
C LEU A 656 6.91 19.30 -21.20
N PRO A 657 5.57 19.49 -21.19
CA PRO A 657 4.75 19.20 -20.03
C PRO A 657 4.59 17.68 -19.81
N ALA A 658 4.16 17.29 -18.60
CA ALA A 658 4.09 15.90 -18.12
C ALA A 658 3.31 14.95 -19.04
N GLU A 659 2.22 15.39 -19.65
CA GLU A 659 1.37 14.60 -20.54
C GLU A 659 2.03 14.30 -21.91
N THR A 660 3.11 15.01 -22.24
CA THR A 660 3.79 14.86 -23.53
C THR A 660 4.88 13.80 -23.47
N LEU A 661 4.57 12.60 -23.97
CA LEU A 661 5.48 11.45 -23.98
C LEU A 661 6.19 11.21 -25.33
N LYS A 662 6.17 12.19 -26.24
CA LYS A 662 6.78 12.11 -27.56
C LYS A 662 7.31 13.47 -28.03
N PHE A 663 8.44 13.47 -28.73
CA PHE A 663 9.03 14.68 -29.31
C PHE A 663 9.56 14.40 -30.72
N THR A 664 9.35 15.32 -31.68
CA THR A 664 9.89 15.18 -33.05
C THR A 664 10.86 16.30 -33.38
N HIS A 665 12.15 15.95 -33.43
CA HIS A 665 13.20 16.86 -33.88
C HIS A 665 13.19 16.94 -35.41
N LYS A 666 13.01 18.15 -35.96
CA LYS A 666 12.91 18.43 -37.40
C LYS A 666 14.20 19.07 -37.93
N LYS A 667 14.25 19.33 -39.25
CA LYS A 667 15.36 20.02 -39.95
C LYS A 667 16.73 19.34 -39.80
N LEU A 668 16.75 18.03 -39.61
CA LEU A 668 17.98 17.26 -39.44
C LEU A 668 18.67 16.97 -40.79
N LYS A 669 19.99 16.76 -40.74
CA LYS A 669 20.78 16.35 -41.92
C LYS A 669 20.47 14.89 -42.25
N LYS A 670 20.34 14.59 -43.54
CA LYS A 670 20.08 13.24 -44.07
C LYS A 670 21.24 12.28 -43.77
N GLY A 671 20.94 11.01 -43.51
CA GLY A 671 21.96 9.97 -43.30
C GLY A 671 22.90 10.21 -42.11
N THR A 672 22.46 10.95 -41.10
CA THR A 672 23.30 11.47 -40.02
C THR A 672 22.81 10.98 -38.67
N TYR A 673 23.72 10.52 -37.80
CA TYR A 673 23.41 10.16 -36.42
C TYR A 673 23.28 11.39 -35.52
N TYR A 674 22.28 11.33 -34.64
CA TYR A 674 22.04 12.26 -33.56
C TYR A 674 21.97 11.50 -32.23
N LYS A 675 22.41 12.16 -31.17
CA LYS A 675 22.34 11.69 -29.78
C LYS A 675 21.29 12.49 -29.02
N TYR A 676 20.57 11.82 -28.13
CA TYR A 676 19.52 12.42 -27.31
C TYR A 676 19.53 11.90 -25.87
N LEU A 677 19.12 12.75 -24.94
CA LEU A 677 18.76 12.44 -23.57
C LEU A 677 17.37 12.99 -23.27
N VAL A 678 16.59 12.24 -22.49
CA VAL A 678 15.30 12.66 -21.93
C VAL A 678 15.45 12.67 -20.42
N VAL A 679 15.17 13.82 -19.81
CA VAL A 679 15.23 14.00 -18.35
C VAL A 679 13.81 14.26 -17.85
N ALA A 680 13.30 13.40 -16.97
CA ALA A 680 12.05 13.65 -16.25
C ALA A 680 12.37 14.43 -14.97
N TYR A 681 11.63 15.49 -14.69
CA TYR A 681 11.83 16.32 -13.51
C TYR A 681 10.52 16.59 -12.76
N LYS A 682 10.65 16.99 -11.51
CA LYS A 682 9.58 17.60 -10.70
C LYS A 682 10.12 18.84 -9.98
N THR A 683 9.24 19.67 -9.48
CA THR A 683 9.61 20.82 -8.66
C THR A 683 9.53 20.44 -7.19
N VAL A 684 10.63 20.64 -6.47
CA VAL A 684 10.70 20.49 -5.01
C VAL A 684 11.25 21.81 -4.48
N ASP A 685 10.52 22.45 -3.57
CA ASP A 685 10.90 23.75 -2.98
C ASP A 685 11.21 24.84 -4.03
N GLY A 686 10.46 24.86 -5.14
CA GLY A 686 10.63 25.83 -6.23
C GLY A 686 11.82 25.56 -7.16
N LYS A 687 12.62 24.51 -6.90
CA LYS A 687 13.73 24.09 -7.76
C LYS A 687 13.35 22.82 -8.54
N LYS A 688 13.72 22.75 -9.83
CA LYS A 688 13.52 21.55 -10.64
C LYS A 688 14.57 20.51 -10.25
N VAL A 689 14.12 19.33 -9.85
CA VAL A 689 14.98 18.18 -9.50
C VAL A 689 14.70 17.00 -10.42
N VAL A 690 15.74 16.22 -10.70
CA VAL A 690 15.71 15.06 -11.58
C VAL A 690 14.95 13.92 -10.89
N ILE A 691 13.99 13.31 -11.58
CA ILE A 691 13.40 12.02 -11.15
C ILE A 691 14.18 10.87 -11.78
N THR A 692 14.46 10.99 -13.07
CA THR A 692 15.27 10.02 -13.81
C THR A 692 15.77 10.60 -15.13
N THR A 693 16.96 10.16 -15.54
CA THR A 693 17.54 10.50 -16.83
C THR A 693 17.64 9.26 -17.71
N SER A 694 17.29 9.38 -18.99
CA SER A 694 17.39 8.26 -19.94
C SER A 694 18.84 7.85 -20.19
N LYS A 695 19.04 6.61 -20.65
CA LYS A 695 20.27 6.24 -21.35
C LYS A 695 20.42 7.05 -22.65
N THR A 696 21.64 7.21 -23.13
CA THR A 696 21.93 7.95 -24.37
C THR A 696 21.34 7.22 -25.57
N ILE A 697 20.51 7.94 -26.33
CA ILE A 697 19.85 7.43 -27.55
C ILE A 697 20.62 7.91 -28.78
N HIS A 698 21.19 7.01 -29.57
CA HIS A 698 21.76 7.28 -30.88
C HIS A 698 20.85 6.80 -32.01
N ALA A 699 20.42 7.71 -32.88
CA ALA A 699 19.60 7.37 -34.03
C ALA A 699 20.03 8.13 -35.29
N ALA A 700 20.05 7.43 -36.42
CA ALA A 700 20.36 8.02 -37.72
C ALA A 700 19.09 8.39 -38.50
N THR A 701 19.10 9.57 -39.13
CA THR A 701 18.13 9.89 -40.18
C THR A 701 18.31 8.98 -41.39
N THR A 702 17.23 8.74 -42.14
CA THR A 702 17.26 7.80 -43.27
C THR A 702 17.86 8.40 -44.54
N GLY A 703 18.17 7.55 -45.53
CA GLY A 703 18.62 7.94 -46.87
C GLY A 703 20.14 8.08 -47.05
N GLY A 704 20.96 7.79 -46.03
CA GLY A 704 22.42 7.68 -46.15
C GLY A 704 22.91 6.22 -46.14
N LYS A 705 24.22 6.04 -45.91
CA LYS A 705 24.89 4.72 -45.85
C LYS A 705 24.84 4.05 -44.46
N VAL A 706 24.10 4.62 -43.51
CA VAL A 706 24.02 4.16 -42.11
C VAL A 706 22.59 3.81 -41.71
N GLY A 707 22.45 2.81 -40.83
CA GLY A 707 21.16 2.23 -40.43
C GLY A 707 20.84 2.35 -38.94
N ASN A 708 19.64 1.93 -38.55
CA ASN A 708 19.22 1.79 -37.15
C ASN A 708 18.80 0.35 -36.87
N ALA A 709 18.83 -0.06 -35.60
CA ALA A 709 18.25 -1.33 -35.19
C ALA A 709 16.72 -1.28 -35.30
N LYS A 710 16.12 -2.34 -35.85
CA LYS A 710 14.67 -2.58 -35.91
C LYS A 710 14.18 -3.37 -34.70
N SER A 711 14.94 -4.37 -34.28
CA SER A 711 14.60 -5.24 -33.15
C SER A 711 15.86 -5.86 -32.55
N ILE A 712 15.71 -6.56 -31.43
CA ILE A 712 16.77 -7.35 -30.80
C ILE A 712 16.32 -8.80 -30.78
N LYS A 713 17.16 -9.68 -31.33
CA LYS A 713 17.00 -11.12 -31.28
C LYS A 713 17.80 -11.66 -30.09
N VAL A 714 17.10 -12.13 -29.07
CA VAL A 714 17.69 -12.83 -27.93
C VAL A 714 17.69 -14.34 -28.23
N THR A 715 18.81 -15.01 -28.00
CA THR A 715 18.86 -16.47 -28.01
C THR A 715 17.98 -16.97 -26.85
N LYS A 716 16.82 -17.56 -27.16
CA LYS A 716 15.83 -17.97 -26.17
C LYS A 716 16.51 -18.86 -25.10
N PRO A 717 16.60 -18.41 -23.83
CA PRO A 717 17.07 -19.28 -22.76
C PRO A 717 16.04 -20.38 -22.52
N SER A 718 16.49 -21.61 -22.27
CA SER A 718 15.61 -22.71 -21.84
C SER A 718 14.87 -22.33 -20.55
N ASN A 719 13.74 -22.96 -20.26
CA ASN A 719 12.96 -22.67 -19.04
C ASN A 719 13.80 -22.81 -17.76
N LYS A 720 14.72 -23.78 -17.73
CA LYS A 720 15.72 -23.98 -16.65
C LYS A 720 16.74 -22.84 -16.51
N LYS A 721 16.98 -22.05 -17.56
CA LYS A 721 17.89 -20.87 -17.52
C LYS A 721 17.16 -19.57 -17.20
N LYS A 722 15.83 -19.53 -17.32
CA LYS A 722 14.97 -18.43 -16.85
C LYS A 722 14.66 -18.54 -15.35
N THR A 723 14.75 -19.75 -14.80
CA THR A 723 14.58 -20.03 -13.37
C THR A 723 15.93 -20.40 -12.77
N LEU A 724 16.54 -19.50 -12.00
CA LEU A 724 17.85 -19.69 -11.39
C LEU A 724 17.71 -19.95 -9.89
N LYS A 725 18.65 -20.70 -9.31
CA LYS A 725 18.87 -20.67 -7.86
C LYS A 725 19.76 -19.49 -7.47
N VAL A 726 19.68 -19.02 -6.23
CA VAL A 726 20.53 -17.93 -5.73
C VAL A 726 22.02 -18.23 -5.99
N GLY A 727 22.78 -17.21 -6.34
CA GLY A 727 24.21 -17.30 -6.65
C GLY A 727 24.55 -17.86 -8.05
N LYS A 728 23.62 -18.52 -8.75
CA LYS A 728 23.87 -19.04 -10.11
C LYS A 728 23.99 -17.94 -11.14
N LYS A 729 24.80 -18.22 -12.18
CA LYS A 729 25.14 -17.27 -13.25
C LYS A 729 24.83 -17.87 -14.62
N PHE A 730 24.30 -17.08 -15.56
CA PHE A 730 24.20 -17.45 -16.97
C PHE A 730 24.39 -16.25 -17.89
N THR A 731 24.83 -16.47 -19.13
CA THR A 731 25.03 -15.38 -20.09
C THR A 731 23.91 -15.33 -21.13
N LEU A 732 23.22 -14.19 -21.20
CA LEU A 732 22.18 -13.91 -22.17
C LEU A 732 22.79 -13.41 -23.49
N LYS A 733 22.75 -14.26 -24.52
CA LYS A 733 23.22 -13.89 -25.86
C LYS A 733 22.13 -13.13 -26.61
N ALA A 734 22.48 -11.98 -27.18
CA ALA A 734 21.57 -11.15 -27.96
C ALA A 734 22.28 -10.52 -29.17
N LYS A 735 21.52 -10.28 -30.23
CA LYS A 735 21.98 -9.64 -31.47
C LYS A 735 20.97 -8.59 -31.91
N GLN A 736 21.44 -7.41 -32.33
CA GLN A 736 20.58 -6.40 -32.95
C GLN A 736 20.28 -6.77 -34.41
N VAL A 737 19.04 -6.56 -34.84
CA VAL A 737 18.59 -6.77 -36.21
C VAL A 737 18.47 -5.40 -36.88
N PRO A 738 19.17 -5.14 -37.99
CA PRO A 738 19.08 -3.86 -38.69
C PRO A 738 17.73 -3.66 -39.36
N LYS A 739 17.31 -2.40 -39.48
CA LYS A 739 16.06 -2.04 -40.18
C LYS A 739 16.15 -2.25 -41.69
N ASN A 740 17.36 -2.15 -42.23
CA ASN A 740 17.70 -2.49 -43.61
C ASN A 740 19.03 -3.24 -43.56
N GLU A 741 19.05 -4.49 -44.04
CA GLU A 741 20.20 -5.39 -43.97
C GLU A 741 21.41 -4.90 -44.77
N THR A 742 21.18 -4.06 -45.79
CA THR A 742 22.24 -3.43 -46.60
C THR A 742 22.91 -2.24 -45.91
N LEU A 743 22.33 -1.69 -44.85
CA LEU A 743 22.86 -0.52 -44.15
C LEU A 743 23.59 -0.92 -42.87
N LYS A 744 24.84 -0.46 -42.74
CA LYS A 744 25.66 -0.69 -41.55
C LYS A 744 25.14 0.16 -40.37
N ILE A 745 24.87 -0.49 -39.24
CA ILE A 745 24.68 0.23 -37.96
C ILE A 745 26.06 0.62 -37.44
N LYS A 746 26.33 1.92 -37.32
CA LYS A 746 27.54 2.42 -36.67
C LYS A 746 27.37 2.24 -35.17
N ASN A 747 28.27 1.49 -34.53
CA ASN A 747 28.18 1.24 -33.09
C ASN A 747 28.76 2.44 -32.31
N HIS A 748 27.91 3.41 -31.97
CA HIS A 748 28.25 4.45 -30.97
C HIS A 748 28.33 3.83 -29.57
N ARG A 749 27.48 2.83 -29.32
CA ARG A 749 27.54 1.95 -28.14
C ARG A 749 27.28 0.51 -28.54
N LYS A 750 27.77 -0.42 -27.71
CA LYS A 750 27.41 -1.83 -27.80
C LYS A 750 25.98 -2.04 -27.28
N LEU A 751 25.40 -3.19 -27.63
CA LEU A 751 24.15 -3.66 -27.04
C LEU A 751 24.29 -3.62 -25.50
N SER A 752 23.29 -3.07 -24.83
CA SER A 752 23.35 -2.77 -23.40
C SER A 752 22.30 -3.55 -22.62
N TYR A 753 22.56 -3.75 -21.34
CA TYR A 753 21.77 -4.60 -20.46
C TYR A 753 21.48 -3.85 -19.16
N GLU A 754 20.26 -3.99 -18.64
CA GLU A 754 19.87 -3.42 -17.35
C GLU A 754 18.89 -4.35 -16.66
N SER A 755 19.04 -4.53 -15.35
CA SER A 755 18.05 -5.24 -14.55
C SER A 755 16.99 -4.28 -14.07
N SER A 756 15.73 -4.70 -14.09
CA SER A 756 14.64 -3.97 -13.43
C SER A 756 14.81 -3.93 -11.92
N ASP A 757 15.50 -4.93 -11.36
CA ASP A 757 15.78 -5.07 -9.94
C ASP A 757 17.12 -5.81 -9.74
N PRO A 758 18.22 -5.06 -9.54
CA PRO A 758 19.54 -5.62 -9.24
C PRO A 758 19.62 -6.41 -7.93
N ALA A 759 18.73 -6.16 -6.96
CA ALA A 759 18.70 -6.91 -5.70
C ALA A 759 18.21 -8.35 -5.91
N ILE A 760 17.35 -8.59 -6.91
CA ILE A 760 16.92 -9.94 -7.32
C ILE A 760 17.93 -10.58 -8.28
N ALA A 761 18.33 -9.85 -9.33
CA ALA A 761 19.38 -10.33 -10.24
C ALA A 761 20.15 -9.18 -10.88
N THR A 762 21.48 -9.29 -10.90
CA THR A 762 22.37 -8.34 -11.59
C THR A 762 22.67 -8.82 -13.00
N VAL A 763 23.00 -7.89 -13.91
CA VAL A 763 23.46 -8.21 -15.27
C VAL A 763 24.68 -7.37 -15.62
N SER A 764 25.72 -8.01 -16.17
CA SER A 764 26.91 -7.31 -16.63
C SER A 764 26.74 -6.70 -18.04
N SER A 765 27.68 -5.84 -18.44
CA SER A 765 27.76 -5.27 -19.80
C SER A 765 27.90 -6.32 -20.92
N LYS A 766 28.27 -7.56 -20.58
CA LYS A 766 28.35 -8.69 -21.52
C LYS A 766 27.10 -9.60 -21.47
N GLY A 767 26.06 -9.20 -20.74
CA GLY A 767 24.83 -9.98 -20.57
C GLY A 767 24.95 -11.13 -19.58
N LYS A 768 25.97 -11.16 -18.70
CA LYS A 768 26.11 -12.20 -17.67
C LYS A 768 25.20 -11.85 -16.50
N ILE A 769 24.14 -12.64 -16.31
CA ILE A 769 23.16 -12.50 -15.24
C ILE A 769 23.62 -13.31 -14.03
N LYS A 770 23.57 -12.74 -12.83
CA LYS A 770 23.81 -13.40 -11.55
C LYS A 770 22.55 -13.28 -10.70
N ALA A 771 22.01 -14.41 -10.25
CA ALA A 771 20.92 -14.45 -9.28
C ALA A 771 21.44 -14.00 -7.90
N VAL A 772 20.72 -13.07 -7.26
CA VAL A 772 21.13 -12.43 -6.00
C VAL A 772 20.19 -12.83 -4.86
N SER A 773 18.88 -12.66 -5.03
CA SER A 773 17.87 -13.05 -4.03
C SER A 773 16.65 -13.67 -4.71
N ALA A 774 15.86 -14.45 -3.96
CA ALA A 774 14.62 -15.03 -4.46
C ALA A 774 13.64 -13.94 -4.88
N GLY A 775 12.98 -14.13 -6.02
CA GLY A 775 12.10 -13.11 -6.58
C GLY A 775 11.98 -13.22 -8.10
N THR A 776 11.38 -12.20 -8.70
CA THR A 776 11.22 -12.12 -10.15
C THR A 776 11.59 -10.74 -10.64
N CYS A 777 12.50 -10.65 -11.61
CA CYS A 777 12.87 -9.39 -12.24
C CYS A 777 12.93 -9.54 -13.77
N TYR A 778 13.06 -8.42 -14.48
CA TYR A 778 13.27 -8.39 -15.92
C TYR A 778 14.68 -7.92 -16.25
N ILE A 779 15.34 -8.59 -17.18
CA ILE A 779 16.55 -8.09 -17.80
C ILE A 779 16.19 -7.46 -19.13
N TYR A 780 16.38 -6.15 -19.24
CA TYR A 780 16.27 -5.40 -20.48
C TYR A 780 17.53 -5.56 -21.29
N VAL A 781 17.35 -5.76 -22.59
CA VAL A 781 18.42 -5.70 -23.58
C VAL A 781 18.02 -4.65 -24.60
N TYR A 782 18.86 -3.65 -24.82
CA TYR A 782 18.53 -2.51 -25.66
C TYR A 782 19.68 -2.09 -26.57
N ALA A 783 19.30 -1.62 -27.75
CA ALA A 783 20.20 -1.12 -28.79
C ALA A 783 20.38 0.39 -28.60
N GLN A 784 21.35 0.95 -29.32
CA GLN A 784 21.71 2.35 -29.15
C GLN A 784 20.58 3.34 -29.45
N ASN A 785 19.60 2.97 -30.27
CA ASN A 785 18.43 3.80 -30.57
C ASN A 785 17.26 3.59 -29.60
N GLY A 786 17.46 2.86 -28.49
CA GLY A 786 16.46 2.57 -27.47
C GLY A 786 15.48 1.45 -27.81
N VAL A 787 15.60 0.81 -28.99
CA VAL A 787 14.85 -0.42 -29.31
C VAL A 787 15.29 -1.52 -28.34
N SER A 788 14.33 -2.20 -27.71
CA SER A 788 14.60 -3.16 -26.65
C SER A 788 13.77 -4.42 -26.72
N THR A 789 14.19 -5.39 -25.91
CA THR A 789 13.42 -6.58 -25.53
C THR A 789 13.74 -6.91 -24.06
N LYS A 790 12.84 -7.61 -23.38
CA LYS A 790 13.02 -7.99 -21.97
C LYS A 790 12.90 -9.49 -21.77
N VAL A 791 13.65 -10.03 -20.83
CA VAL A 791 13.61 -11.44 -20.42
C VAL A 791 13.23 -11.53 -18.96
N LYS A 792 12.15 -12.24 -18.64
CA LYS A 792 11.74 -12.52 -17.26
C LYS A 792 12.71 -13.53 -16.64
N ILE A 793 13.29 -13.17 -15.51
CA ILE A 793 14.14 -14.01 -14.68
C ILE A 793 13.41 -14.29 -13.37
N LYS A 794 13.25 -15.57 -13.05
CA LYS A 794 12.76 -16.03 -11.75
C LYS A 794 13.95 -16.57 -10.98
N VAL A 795 14.19 -16.03 -9.80
CA VAL A 795 15.18 -16.57 -8.86
C VAL A 795 14.42 -17.31 -7.77
N LYS A 796 14.77 -18.56 -7.58
CA LYS A 796 14.36 -19.40 -6.46
C LYS A 796 15.52 -19.49 -5.49
N GLU A 797 15.23 -19.85 -4.26
CA GLU A 797 16.26 -20.22 -3.27
C GLU A 797 17.23 -21.28 -3.84
#